data_AF-A0AAD5W5Z3-F1
#
_entry.id   AF-A0AAD5W5Z3-F1
#
_cell.length_a   1.000
_cell.length_b   1.000
_cell.length_c   1.000
_cell.angle_alpha   90.00
_cell.angle_beta   90.00
_cell.angle_gamma   90.00
#
_symmetry.space_group_name_H-M   'P 1'
#
loop_
_entity.id
_entity.type
_entity.pdbx_description
1 polymer ?
#
loop_
_entity_poly.entity_id
_entity_poly.type
_entity_poly.pdbx_seq_one_letter_code
_entity_poly.pdbx_strand_id
1 'polypeptide(L)'
;MLGSLTIIVAHHMYSMPPYPYLATDYGTQLSLFTHHMWIGGFLIVGAAAHAAIFIVRDYDPTTRYNDLLDRVLRHRDAIISHLNWVCIFLGFHSFGLYIHNDTMSALGRPQDMFSDTAIQLQPIFAQWVQNTHALAPSLTAPGATTSTSLTWGGSELVAVGGKVAMLPIPLGTADFLVHHIHAFTIHVTVLILLKGVLFARSSRLIPDKANLGFRFPCDGPGRGGTCQVSAWDHVFLGLFWMYNAISVVIFHFSWKMQSDVWGTISDQGIVTHITGGNFAQSSITINGWLRDFLWAQASQVIQSYGSSLSAYGLFFLGAHFVWAFSLMFLFSGRGYWQELIESIVWAHNKLKVAPATQPRALSIIQGRAVGVTHYLLGGIATTWAFFLARIIANIFASHFGQLAIIFLWTSGNLFHVAWQGNFESWIQDPLHIRPIAHAIWDPHFGQPAVEAFTRGGATGPVNIAYSGLYQWWYTIGLRSNEDLYIGALFLLLLSAISLVAGWLHLQPKWKPSLSWFKNAESRLNHHLSGLFGVSSLAWTGHLVHVAIPGSRGEYVRWSNFLDIPPHPQGLGPLLTGQWNLYAQNPDSSSHLFSTSQGAGTAILTLLGGFHPQTQSLWLTDIAHHHLAIAFIFLIAGHMYRTNFGIGHSIKDLLEAHIPPGGRLGRGHKGLYDTINNSIHFQLGLALASLGVITSLVAQHMYSLPAYAFIAQDFTTQAALYTHHQYIAGFIMTGAFAHGAIFFIRDYNPAQNEDNVLARMLDHKEAIISHLSWASLFLGFHTLGLYVHNDVMLAFGTPEKQILIEPIFAQWIQSAHGKTSYGFDVLLSSTSGPAFNAGRNIWLPGWLNAVNENKNSLFLTIGPGDFLVHHAIALGLHTTTLILVKGALDARGSKLMPDKKDFGYSFPCDGPGRGGTCDISAWDAFYLAVFWMLNTIGWVTFYWHWKHITLWQGNVSQFNESSTYLMGWLRDYLWLNSSQLINGYNPFGMNSLSVWAWMFLFGHLVWATGFMFLISWRGYWQELIETLAWAHERTPLANLIRWRDKPVALSIVQARLVGLAHFSVGYIFTYAAFLIASTSGKFG
;
A
#
# COMPACT_ATOMS: atom_id res chain seq x y z
N MET A 1 -38.37 15.25 -10.83
CA MET A 1 -39.07 13.97 -10.57
C MET A 1 -38.10 12.82 -10.33
N LEU A 2 -37.25 12.44 -11.30
CA LEU A 2 -36.29 11.33 -11.11
C LEU A 2 -35.38 11.49 -9.88
N GLY A 3 -34.87 12.70 -9.62
CA GLY A 3 -34.06 12.99 -8.44
C GLY A 3 -34.81 12.81 -7.10
N SER A 4 -36.10 13.12 -7.05
CA SER A 4 -36.94 12.89 -5.87
C SER A 4 -37.26 11.39 -5.71
N LEU A 5 -37.49 10.69 -6.81
CA LEU A 5 -37.77 9.25 -6.81
C LEU A 5 -36.59 8.46 -6.24
N THR A 6 -35.36 8.77 -6.63
CA THR A 6 -34.18 8.08 -6.07
C THR A 6 -34.01 8.33 -4.57
N ILE A 7 -34.32 9.54 -4.07
CA ILE A 7 -34.32 9.80 -2.61
C ILE A 7 -35.38 8.97 -1.91
N ILE A 8 -36.60 8.88 -2.46
CA ILE A 8 -37.67 8.03 -1.92
C ILE A 8 -37.23 6.57 -1.89
N VAL A 9 -36.62 6.07 -2.97
CA VAL A 9 -36.06 4.72 -3.06
C VAL A 9 -35.04 4.48 -1.95
N ALA A 10 -34.12 5.42 -1.68
CA ALA A 10 -33.15 5.29 -0.59
C ALA A 10 -33.83 4.98 0.77
N HIS A 11 -34.86 5.76 1.12
CA HIS A 11 -35.61 5.56 2.36
C HIS A 11 -36.47 4.28 2.36
N HIS A 12 -36.96 3.85 1.20
CA HIS A 12 -37.75 2.62 1.06
C HIS A 12 -36.89 1.36 1.15
N MET A 13 -35.66 1.37 0.64
CA MET A 13 -34.78 0.18 0.65
C MET A 13 -34.43 -0.32 2.06
N TYR A 14 -34.48 0.56 3.05
CA TYR A 14 -34.32 0.19 4.45
C TYR A 14 -35.67 -0.16 5.12
N SER A 15 -36.68 0.71 4.98
CA SER A 15 -37.97 0.50 5.65
C SER A 15 -38.75 -0.69 5.08
N MET A 16 -38.59 -1.02 3.81
CA MET A 16 -39.21 -2.15 3.13
C MET A 16 -38.16 -2.83 2.26
N PRO A 17 -37.25 -3.62 2.86
CA PRO A 17 -36.14 -4.22 2.12
C PRO A 17 -36.69 -5.15 1.04
N PRO A 18 -36.28 -4.98 -0.24
CA PRO A 18 -36.83 -5.76 -1.36
C PRO A 18 -36.55 -7.26 -1.25
N TYR A 19 -35.58 -7.68 -0.44
CA TYR A 19 -35.38 -9.08 -0.04
C TYR A 19 -34.74 -9.18 1.35
N PRO A 20 -34.99 -10.28 2.10
CA PRO A 20 -34.67 -10.36 3.54
C PRO A 20 -33.19 -10.19 3.90
N TYR A 21 -32.27 -10.68 3.05
CA TYR A 21 -30.83 -10.59 3.32
C TYR A 21 -30.28 -9.17 3.28
N LEU A 22 -30.89 -8.28 2.50
CA LEU A 22 -30.44 -6.88 2.41
C LEU A 22 -30.53 -6.20 3.77
N ALA A 23 -31.52 -6.53 4.59
CA ALA A 23 -31.73 -5.95 5.92
C ALA A 23 -30.59 -6.27 6.91
N THR A 24 -29.83 -7.35 6.67
CA THR A 24 -28.71 -7.78 7.52
C THR A 24 -27.31 -7.43 7.00
N ASP A 25 -27.21 -6.96 5.75
CA ASP A 25 -25.97 -6.39 5.21
C ASP A 25 -25.97 -4.87 5.39
N TYR A 26 -25.58 -4.44 6.59
CA TYR A 26 -25.53 -3.03 6.98
C TYR A 26 -24.67 -2.17 6.05
N GLY A 27 -23.62 -2.76 5.47
CA GLY A 27 -22.69 -2.06 4.58
C GLY A 27 -23.33 -1.76 3.25
N THR A 28 -24.05 -2.73 2.71
CA THR A 28 -24.80 -2.59 1.46
C THR A 28 -26.00 -1.67 1.64
N GLN A 29 -26.75 -1.78 2.75
CA GLN A 29 -27.82 -0.85 3.10
C GLN A 29 -27.33 0.60 3.15
N LEU A 30 -26.25 0.86 3.90
CA LEU A 30 -25.68 2.20 4.01
C LEU A 30 -25.15 2.73 2.68
N SER A 31 -24.55 1.85 1.86
CA SER A 31 -24.01 2.18 0.55
C SER A 31 -25.10 2.51 -0.46
N LEU A 32 -26.20 1.74 -0.49
CA LEU A 32 -27.35 2.00 -1.35
C LEU A 32 -28.06 3.28 -0.96
N PHE A 33 -28.27 3.49 0.35
CA PHE A 33 -28.82 4.74 0.86
C PHE A 33 -27.96 5.93 0.42
N THR A 34 -26.65 5.88 0.69
CA THR A 34 -25.66 6.90 0.31
C THR A 34 -25.69 7.16 -1.21
N HIS A 35 -25.65 6.12 -2.02
CA HIS A 35 -25.65 6.19 -3.49
C HIS A 35 -26.90 6.89 -4.03
N HIS A 36 -28.09 6.44 -3.60
CA HIS A 36 -29.36 6.98 -4.09
C HIS A 36 -29.61 8.42 -3.64
N MET A 37 -29.14 8.79 -2.44
CA MET A 37 -29.17 10.18 -1.97
C MET A 37 -28.32 11.08 -2.86
N TRP A 38 -27.07 10.71 -3.14
CA TRP A 38 -26.17 11.48 -4.00
C TRP A 38 -26.70 11.66 -5.42
N ILE A 39 -27.16 10.59 -6.06
CA ILE A 39 -27.77 10.66 -7.40
C ILE A 39 -28.97 11.61 -7.40
N GLY A 40 -29.80 11.55 -6.36
CA GLY A 40 -30.96 12.42 -6.20
C GLY A 40 -30.59 13.89 -6.17
N GLY A 41 -29.61 14.24 -5.34
CA GLY A 41 -29.06 15.58 -5.25
C GLY A 41 -28.53 16.11 -6.58
N PHE A 42 -27.70 15.32 -7.26
CA PHE A 42 -27.14 15.71 -8.56
C PHE A 42 -28.21 15.94 -9.63
N LEU A 43 -29.22 15.06 -9.70
CA LEU A 43 -30.32 15.21 -10.65
C LEU A 43 -31.17 16.46 -10.36
N ILE A 44 -31.37 16.82 -9.08
CA ILE A 44 -32.13 18.01 -8.68
C ILE A 44 -31.35 19.30 -9.02
N VAL A 45 -30.06 19.36 -8.69
CA VAL A 45 -29.21 20.51 -9.04
C VAL A 45 -29.05 20.64 -10.57
N GLY A 46 -28.89 19.50 -11.26
CA GLY A 46 -28.85 19.44 -12.71
C GLY A 46 -30.13 19.98 -13.35
N ALA A 47 -31.31 19.64 -12.83
CA ALA A 47 -32.58 20.18 -13.32
C ALA A 47 -32.65 21.72 -13.19
N ALA A 48 -32.22 22.27 -12.07
CA ALA A 48 -32.16 23.72 -11.87
C ALA A 48 -31.15 24.41 -12.82
N ALA A 49 -30.00 23.78 -13.07
CA ALA A 49 -29.02 24.28 -14.03
C ALA A 49 -29.60 24.36 -15.45
N HIS A 50 -30.32 23.32 -15.89
CA HIS A 50 -30.98 23.30 -17.21
C HIS A 50 -32.12 24.32 -17.29
N ALA A 51 -32.90 24.48 -16.21
CA ALA A 51 -33.92 25.53 -16.15
C ALA A 51 -33.30 26.93 -16.28
N ALA A 52 -32.17 27.20 -15.65
CA ALA A 52 -31.47 28.48 -15.79
C ALA A 52 -30.91 28.68 -17.21
N ILE A 53 -30.36 27.64 -17.86
CA ILE A 53 -29.92 27.69 -19.26
C ILE A 53 -31.10 28.02 -20.19
N PHE A 54 -32.24 27.35 -20.01
CA PHE A 54 -33.45 27.64 -20.77
C PHE A 54 -33.88 29.10 -20.59
N ILE A 55 -33.90 29.61 -19.35
CA ILE A 55 -34.27 30.99 -19.06
C ILE A 55 -33.30 32.00 -19.72
N VAL A 56 -32.00 31.72 -19.77
CA VAL A 56 -31.02 32.63 -20.42
C VAL A 56 -31.07 32.53 -21.96
N ARG A 57 -31.04 31.31 -22.51
CA ARG A 57 -30.82 31.06 -23.95
C ARG A 57 -32.11 31.01 -24.77
N ASP A 58 -33.13 30.33 -24.25
CA ASP A 58 -34.28 29.89 -25.05
C ASP A 58 -35.59 30.62 -24.69
N TYR A 59 -35.67 31.23 -23.50
CA TYR A 59 -36.85 31.98 -23.08
C TYR A 59 -36.93 33.33 -23.77
N ASP A 60 -38.02 33.53 -24.51
CA ASP A 60 -38.35 34.79 -25.17
C ASP A 60 -39.57 35.44 -24.48
N PRO A 61 -39.40 36.58 -23.78
CA PRO A 61 -40.49 37.27 -23.11
C PRO A 61 -41.55 37.83 -24.07
N THR A 62 -41.23 38.00 -25.36
CA THR A 62 -42.18 38.55 -26.34
C THR A 62 -43.23 37.53 -26.79
N THR A 63 -42.91 36.24 -26.72
CA THR A 63 -43.80 35.13 -27.14
C THR A 63 -44.47 34.40 -25.97
N ARG A 64 -44.12 34.76 -24.71
CA ARG A 64 -44.56 34.07 -23.48
C ARG A 64 -45.32 34.99 -22.51
N TYR A 65 -46.04 35.98 -23.01
CA TYR A 65 -46.75 36.95 -22.18
C TYR A 65 -47.92 36.32 -21.39
N ASN A 66 -47.94 36.53 -20.07
CA ASN A 66 -49.01 36.14 -19.15
C ASN A 66 -49.31 34.64 -19.04
N ASP A 67 -48.37 33.78 -19.44
CA ASP A 67 -48.42 32.36 -19.13
C ASP A 67 -48.02 32.10 -17.65
N LEU A 68 -48.09 30.84 -17.21
CA LEU A 68 -47.75 30.48 -15.83
C LEU A 68 -46.31 30.86 -15.47
N LEU A 69 -45.37 30.72 -16.40
CA LEU A 69 -43.96 30.97 -16.17
C LEU A 69 -43.69 32.48 -16.06
N ASP A 70 -44.27 33.30 -16.93
CA ASP A 70 -44.19 34.76 -16.87
C ASP A 70 -44.77 35.31 -15.55
N ARG A 71 -45.90 34.77 -15.07
CA ARG A 71 -46.46 35.13 -13.75
C ARG A 71 -45.48 34.81 -12.61
N VAL A 72 -44.88 33.62 -12.62
CA VAL A 72 -43.88 33.23 -11.62
C VAL A 72 -42.66 34.16 -11.66
N LEU A 73 -42.18 34.52 -12.86
CA LEU A 73 -41.05 35.45 -13.03
C LEU A 73 -41.37 36.87 -12.56
N ARG A 74 -42.62 37.34 -12.67
CA ARG A 74 -43.07 38.64 -12.14
C ARG A 74 -43.15 38.66 -10.62
N HIS A 75 -43.41 37.52 -9.98
CA HIS A 75 -43.45 37.37 -8.52
C HIS A 75 -42.13 36.89 -7.90
N ARG A 76 -41.04 36.80 -8.68
CA ARG A 76 -39.75 36.25 -8.22
C ARG A 76 -39.19 36.89 -6.96
N ASP A 77 -39.35 38.21 -6.79
CA ASP A 77 -38.85 38.92 -5.61
C ASP A 77 -39.60 38.49 -4.34
N ALA A 78 -40.92 38.33 -4.44
CA ALA A 78 -41.74 37.84 -3.33
C ALA A 78 -41.39 36.38 -2.98
N ILE A 79 -41.24 35.52 -3.99
CA ILE A 79 -40.90 34.09 -3.80
C ILE A 79 -39.55 33.95 -3.10
N ILE A 80 -38.51 34.64 -3.58
CA ILE A 80 -37.17 34.57 -2.98
C ILE A 80 -37.11 35.25 -1.61
N SER A 81 -37.86 36.34 -1.39
CA SER A 81 -37.95 37.00 -0.09
C SER A 81 -38.54 36.07 0.98
N HIS A 82 -39.65 35.38 0.68
CA HIS A 82 -40.26 34.41 1.58
C HIS A 82 -39.31 33.25 1.87
N LEU A 83 -38.69 32.69 0.84
CA LEU A 83 -37.78 31.57 1.02
C LEU A 83 -36.53 31.97 1.82
N ASN A 84 -36.04 33.20 1.65
CA ASN A 84 -34.97 33.75 2.48
C ASN A 84 -35.39 33.88 3.94
N TRP A 85 -36.61 34.39 4.22
CA TRP A 85 -37.15 34.45 5.57
C TRP A 85 -37.24 33.06 6.21
N VAL A 86 -37.75 32.06 5.47
CA VAL A 86 -37.82 30.66 5.95
C VAL A 86 -36.42 30.11 6.26
N CYS A 87 -35.42 30.35 5.41
CA CYS A 87 -34.05 29.92 5.65
C CYS A 87 -33.46 30.55 6.91
N ILE A 88 -33.66 31.87 7.10
CA ILE A 88 -33.20 32.59 8.29
C ILE A 88 -33.88 32.04 9.54
N PHE A 89 -35.21 31.90 9.51
CA PHE A 89 -35.99 31.35 10.63
C PHE A 89 -35.53 29.95 11.02
N LEU A 90 -35.46 29.01 10.07
CA LEU A 90 -35.03 27.64 10.31
C LEU A 90 -33.57 27.59 10.78
N GLY A 91 -32.68 28.42 10.23
CA GLY A 91 -31.28 28.50 10.63
C GLY A 91 -31.11 28.95 12.08
N PHE A 92 -31.72 30.09 12.45
CA PHE A 92 -31.68 30.59 13.84
C PHE A 92 -32.28 29.60 14.82
N HIS A 93 -33.39 28.95 14.46
CA HIS A 93 -34.05 27.98 15.31
C HIS A 93 -33.21 26.71 15.50
N SER A 94 -32.78 26.08 14.40
CA SER A 94 -32.06 24.81 14.44
C SER A 94 -30.69 24.91 15.13
N PHE A 95 -29.85 25.87 14.76
CA PHE A 95 -28.55 26.06 15.42
C PHE A 95 -28.71 26.61 16.84
N GLY A 96 -29.72 27.44 17.10
CA GLY A 96 -30.01 27.97 18.43
C GLY A 96 -30.28 26.87 19.45
N LEU A 97 -31.05 25.84 19.09
CA LEU A 97 -31.33 24.68 19.95
C LEU A 97 -30.05 23.90 20.30
N TYR A 98 -29.19 23.68 19.31
CA TYR A 98 -27.90 22.99 19.50
C TYR A 98 -26.92 23.81 20.36
N ILE A 99 -26.80 25.12 20.08
CA ILE A 99 -25.95 26.04 20.86
C ILE A 99 -26.46 26.12 22.31
N HIS A 100 -27.78 26.17 22.52
CA HIS A 100 -28.37 26.09 23.86
C HIS A 100 -27.92 24.82 24.58
N ASN A 101 -28.08 23.66 23.96
CA ASN A 101 -27.69 22.38 24.56
C ASN A 101 -26.19 22.28 24.84
N ASP A 102 -25.32 22.70 23.92
CA ASP A 102 -23.88 22.77 24.16
C ASP A 102 -23.52 23.72 25.31
N THR A 103 -24.22 24.87 25.41
CA THR A 103 -24.01 25.84 26.48
C THR A 103 -24.46 25.28 27.84
N MET A 104 -25.65 24.68 27.91
CA MET A 104 -26.16 24.09 29.15
C MET A 104 -25.32 22.88 29.59
N SER A 105 -24.86 22.07 28.64
CA SER A 105 -23.91 20.99 28.92
C SER A 105 -22.58 21.52 29.46
N ALA A 106 -22.03 22.60 28.87
CA ALA A 106 -20.79 23.21 29.34
C ALA A 106 -20.91 23.84 30.73
N LEU A 107 -22.11 24.34 31.07
CA LEU A 107 -22.43 24.88 32.40
C LEU A 107 -22.79 23.79 33.43
N GLY A 108 -22.74 22.51 33.06
CA GLY A 108 -23.07 21.40 33.96
C GLY A 108 -24.56 21.31 34.33
N ARG A 109 -25.45 21.76 33.44
CA ARG A 109 -26.91 21.83 33.66
C ARG A 109 -27.69 20.93 32.70
N PRO A 110 -27.54 19.60 32.76
CA PRO A 110 -28.20 18.68 31.84
C PRO A 110 -29.74 18.67 31.96
N GLN A 111 -30.29 19.03 33.12
CA GLN A 111 -31.74 19.15 33.34
C GLN A 111 -32.41 20.30 32.58
N ASP A 112 -31.62 21.24 32.06
CA ASP A 112 -32.11 22.40 31.30
C ASP A 112 -31.89 22.23 29.79
N MET A 113 -31.46 21.05 29.35
CA MET A 113 -31.25 20.72 27.95
C MET A 113 -32.54 20.26 27.27
N PHE A 114 -32.63 20.50 25.97
CA PHE A 114 -33.62 19.84 25.11
C PHE A 114 -33.24 18.37 24.92
N SER A 115 -33.95 17.48 25.61
CA SER A 115 -33.75 16.03 25.56
C SER A 115 -35.02 15.30 25.96
N ASP A 116 -35.09 14.00 25.70
CA ASP A 116 -36.25 13.17 26.09
C ASP A 116 -36.40 13.03 27.60
N THR A 117 -35.38 13.35 28.39
CA THR A 117 -35.39 13.25 29.87
C THR A 117 -35.50 14.60 30.57
N ALA A 118 -35.49 15.71 29.83
CA ALA A 118 -35.55 17.07 30.36
C ALA A 118 -36.60 17.89 29.60
N ILE A 119 -36.19 18.85 28.76
CA ILE A 119 -37.13 19.66 27.96
C ILE A 119 -37.43 18.92 26.65
N GLN A 120 -38.56 18.24 26.59
CA GLN A 120 -38.92 17.38 25.47
C GLN A 120 -39.43 18.21 24.27
N LEU A 121 -38.85 17.98 23.09
CA LEU A 121 -39.35 18.51 21.81
C LEU A 121 -39.66 17.34 20.88
N GLN A 122 -40.87 16.79 21.01
CA GLN A 122 -41.27 15.60 20.27
C GLN A 122 -41.66 15.93 18.81
N PRO A 123 -41.27 15.11 17.83
CA PRO A 123 -41.70 15.25 16.43
C PRO A 123 -43.13 14.74 16.24
N ILE A 124 -44.12 15.44 16.82
CA ILE A 124 -45.53 15.03 16.91
C ILE A 124 -46.11 14.62 15.54
N PHE A 125 -45.85 15.40 14.49
CA PHE A 125 -46.37 15.09 13.16
C PHE A 125 -45.77 13.79 12.58
N ALA A 126 -44.46 13.57 12.76
CA ALA A 126 -43.81 12.36 12.27
C ALA A 126 -44.26 11.12 13.06
N GLN A 127 -44.40 11.24 14.39
CA GLN A 127 -44.96 10.21 15.25
C GLN A 127 -46.41 9.89 14.86
N TRP A 128 -47.22 10.91 14.55
CA TRP A 128 -48.60 10.71 14.09
C TRP A 128 -48.67 9.94 12.77
N VAL A 129 -47.81 10.27 11.79
CA VAL A 129 -47.72 9.53 10.53
C VAL A 129 -47.27 8.08 10.78
N GLN A 130 -46.23 7.89 11.59
CA GLN A 130 -45.71 6.57 11.96
C GLN A 130 -46.75 5.70 12.66
N ASN A 131 -47.49 6.26 13.63
CA ASN A 131 -48.60 5.59 14.32
C ASN A 131 -49.76 5.25 13.39
N THR A 132 -50.07 6.12 12.43
CA THR A 132 -51.11 5.85 11.42
C THR A 132 -50.74 4.64 10.56
N HIS A 133 -49.47 4.52 10.16
CA HIS A 133 -48.98 3.35 9.42
C HIS A 133 -48.88 2.07 10.26
N ALA A 134 -48.50 2.19 11.54
CA ALA A 134 -48.49 1.06 12.47
C ALA A 134 -49.90 0.51 12.74
N LEU A 135 -50.90 1.40 12.86
CA LEU A 135 -52.30 1.05 13.11
C LEU A 135 -53.13 0.77 11.83
N ALA A 136 -52.54 0.95 10.64
CA ALA A 136 -53.23 0.76 9.36
C ALA A 136 -53.97 -0.60 9.21
N PRO A 137 -53.42 -1.75 9.69
CA PRO A 137 -54.13 -3.03 9.69
C PRO A 137 -55.49 -2.98 10.43
N SER A 138 -55.62 -2.11 11.43
CA SER A 138 -56.84 -1.96 12.24
C SER A 138 -57.76 -0.81 11.80
N LEU A 139 -57.27 0.13 10.97
CA LEU A 139 -57.96 1.37 10.63
C LEU A 139 -58.36 1.50 9.15
N THR A 140 -57.44 1.18 8.23
CA THR A 140 -57.58 1.48 6.80
C THR A 140 -57.47 0.26 5.90
N ALA A 141 -56.96 -0.87 6.40
CA ALA A 141 -56.87 -2.13 5.70
C ALA A 141 -57.18 -3.34 6.62
N PRO A 142 -58.45 -3.58 6.98
CA PRO A 142 -58.88 -4.59 7.97
C PRO A 142 -58.50 -6.05 7.65
N GLY A 143 -58.13 -6.33 6.39
CA GLY A 143 -57.67 -7.65 5.94
C GLY A 143 -56.16 -7.85 6.00
N ALA A 144 -55.37 -6.82 6.34
CA ALA A 144 -53.94 -6.96 6.56
C ALA A 144 -53.68 -7.46 7.99
N THR A 145 -52.84 -8.47 8.16
CA THR A 145 -52.50 -9.04 9.48
C THR A 145 -51.24 -8.42 10.10
N THR A 146 -50.50 -7.59 9.35
CA THR A 146 -49.23 -6.96 9.76
C THR A 146 -49.14 -5.54 9.21
N SER A 147 -48.38 -4.66 9.88
CA SER A 147 -48.09 -3.30 9.38
C SER A 147 -47.29 -3.34 8.07
N THR A 148 -47.28 -2.23 7.32
CA THR A 148 -46.53 -2.13 6.04
C THR A 148 -45.01 -2.18 6.23
N SER A 149 -44.53 -1.92 7.44
CA SER A 149 -43.15 -2.16 7.88
C SER A 149 -43.08 -2.22 9.40
N LEU A 150 -42.20 -3.09 9.89
CA LEU A 150 -41.86 -3.20 11.32
C LEU A 150 -41.12 -1.98 11.86
N THR A 151 -40.58 -1.11 11.00
CA THR A 151 -39.96 0.15 11.43
C THR A 151 -40.98 1.14 11.99
N TRP A 152 -42.27 1.02 11.61
CA TRP A 152 -43.32 1.94 12.02
C TRP A 152 -43.78 1.75 13.48
N GLY A 153 -43.55 0.60 14.10
CA GLY A 153 -43.98 0.34 15.49
C GLY A 153 -44.27 -1.14 15.76
N GLY A 154 -44.40 -1.50 17.04
CA GLY A 154 -44.64 -2.88 17.52
C GLY A 154 -43.57 -3.34 18.54
N SER A 155 -43.69 -4.57 19.05
CA SER A 155 -42.67 -5.22 19.90
C SER A 155 -41.89 -6.32 19.17
N GLU A 156 -42.18 -6.56 17.89
CA GLU A 156 -41.58 -7.62 17.10
C GLU A 156 -40.21 -7.22 16.54
N LEU A 157 -39.20 -8.02 16.86
CA LEU A 157 -37.84 -7.94 16.32
C LEU A 157 -37.67 -9.02 15.25
N VAL A 158 -37.11 -8.64 14.10
CA VAL A 158 -36.67 -9.63 13.10
C VAL A 158 -35.17 -9.76 13.17
N ALA A 159 -34.68 -10.98 13.42
CA ALA A 159 -33.27 -11.32 13.39
C ALA A 159 -33.00 -12.45 12.40
N VAL A 160 -31.89 -12.36 11.67
CA VAL A 160 -31.43 -13.40 10.74
C VAL A 160 -29.95 -13.68 11.02
N GLY A 161 -29.64 -14.94 11.36
CA GLY A 161 -28.25 -15.37 11.62
C GLY A 161 -27.58 -14.63 12.79
N GLY A 162 -28.33 -14.34 13.87
CA GLY A 162 -27.82 -13.63 15.05
C GLY A 162 -27.65 -12.12 14.88
N LYS A 163 -28.04 -11.56 13.73
CA LYS A 163 -28.04 -10.10 13.47
C LYS A 163 -29.46 -9.56 13.43
N VAL A 164 -29.63 -8.34 13.92
CA VAL A 164 -30.89 -7.61 13.81
C VAL A 164 -31.11 -7.19 12.35
N ALA A 165 -32.22 -7.62 11.76
CA ALA A 165 -32.63 -7.23 10.41
C ALA A 165 -33.55 -6.00 10.44
N MET A 166 -34.56 -5.99 11.32
CA MET A 166 -35.48 -4.86 11.49
C MET A 166 -35.91 -4.72 12.95
N LEU A 167 -36.03 -3.46 13.40
CA LEU A 167 -36.59 -3.05 14.68
C LEU A 167 -37.47 -1.80 14.49
N PRO A 168 -38.46 -1.58 15.37
CA PRO A 168 -39.15 -0.30 15.50
C PRO A 168 -38.16 0.84 15.77
N ILE A 169 -38.28 1.96 15.06
CA ILE A 169 -37.44 3.15 15.30
C ILE A 169 -38.25 4.19 16.06
N PRO A 170 -37.99 4.41 17.36
CA PRO A 170 -38.61 5.51 18.08
C PRO A 170 -38.02 6.85 17.60
N LEU A 171 -38.91 7.82 17.40
CA LEU A 171 -38.56 9.21 17.07
C LEU A 171 -38.67 10.06 18.34
N GLY A 172 -37.58 10.66 18.78
CA GLY A 172 -37.51 11.49 19.99
C GLY A 172 -37.02 12.92 19.74
N THR A 173 -36.62 13.60 20.82
CA THR A 173 -36.11 14.98 20.79
C THR A 173 -34.86 15.11 19.92
N ALA A 174 -33.97 14.11 19.97
CA ALA A 174 -32.78 14.05 19.11
C ALA A 174 -33.13 14.06 17.61
N ASP A 175 -34.14 13.28 17.21
CA ASP A 175 -34.62 13.22 15.84
C ASP A 175 -35.26 14.57 15.43
N PHE A 176 -36.01 15.22 16.32
CA PHE A 176 -36.55 16.56 16.05
C PHE A 176 -35.45 17.58 15.76
N LEU A 177 -34.41 17.64 16.59
CA LEU A 177 -33.29 18.58 16.46
C LEU A 177 -32.56 18.42 15.11
N VAL A 178 -32.19 17.20 14.73
CA VAL A 178 -31.45 16.96 13.47
C VAL A 178 -32.31 17.21 12.22
N HIS A 179 -33.60 16.87 12.26
CA HIS A 179 -34.50 17.15 11.13
C HIS A 179 -34.69 18.65 10.88
N HIS A 180 -34.58 19.50 11.91
CA HIS A 180 -34.60 20.96 11.71
C HIS A 180 -33.35 21.49 10.99
N ILE A 181 -32.18 20.89 11.25
CA ILE A 181 -30.95 21.17 10.48
C ILE A 181 -31.10 20.68 9.03
N HIS A 182 -31.71 19.51 8.81
CA HIS A 182 -32.04 19.02 7.46
C HIS A 182 -32.96 20.00 6.74
N ALA A 183 -34.04 20.44 7.41
CA ALA A 183 -34.97 21.41 6.83
C ALA A 183 -34.26 22.71 6.45
N PHE A 184 -33.44 23.27 7.33
CA PHE A 184 -32.64 24.46 7.02
C PHE A 184 -31.76 24.26 5.77
N THR A 185 -30.94 23.21 5.74
CA THR A 185 -29.99 22.97 4.64
C THR A 185 -30.69 22.69 3.30
N ILE A 186 -31.83 21.98 3.32
CA ILE A 186 -32.68 21.77 2.13
C ILE A 186 -33.22 23.11 1.62
N HIS A 187 -33.82 23.92 2.49
CA HIS A 187 -34.41 25.20 2.09
C HIS A 187 -33.36 26.18 1.56
N VAL A 188 -32.15 26.21 2.14
CA VAL A 188 -31.04 27.01 1.63
C VAL A 188 -30.62 26.53 0.24
N THR A 189 -30.54 25.22 0.02
CA THR A 189 -30.24 24.65 -1.31
C THR A 189 -31.30 25.08 -2.32
N VAL A 190 -32.59 24.99 -1.96
CA VAL A 190 -33.70 25.44 -2.82
C VAL A 190 -33.62 26.95 -3.09
N LEU A 191 -33.29 27.77 -2.09
CA LEU A 191 -33.12 29.22 -2.22
C LEU A 191 -32.09 29.55 -3.29
N ILE A 192 -30.93 28.90 -3.22
CA ILE A 192 -29.82 29.13 -4.15
C ILE A 192 -30.19 28.71 -5.57
N LEU A 193 -30.74 27.50 -5.74
CA LEU A 193 -31.12 26.98 -7.05
C LEU A 193 -32.24 27.82 -7.68
N LEU A 194 -33.28 28.13 -6.93
CA LEU A 194 -34.43 28.88 -7.43
C LEU A 194 -34.07 30.33 -7.75
N LYS A 195 -33.24 30.98 -6.92
CA LYS A 195 -32.71 32.32 -7.21
C LYS A 195 -31.88 32.31 -8.50
N GLY A 196 -31.05 31.29 -8.69
CA GLY A 196 -30.24 31.09 -9.90
C GLY A 196 -31.07 30.97 -11.18
N VAL A 197 -32.27 30.37 -11.10
CA VAL A 197 -33.21 30.25 -12.22
C VAL A 197 -34.00 31.54 -12.44
N LEU A 198 -34.66 32.06 -11.39
CA LEU A 198 -35.59 33.19 -11.52
C LEU A 198 -34.90 34.52 -11.85
N PHE A 199 -33.62 34.69 -11.49
CA PHE A 199 -32.83 35.89 -11.75
C PHE A 199 -31.73 35.67 -12.81
N ALA A 200 -31.86 34.63 -13.63
CA ALA A 200 -30.84 34.29 -14.63
C ALA A 200 -30.74 35.33 -15.76
N ARG A 201 -31.87 35.94 -16.18
CA ARG A 201 -31.91 36.96 -17.25
C ARG A 201 -31.65 38.38 -16.79
N SER A 202 -32.09 38.74 -15.58
CA SER A 202 -31.94 40.09 -15.04
C SER A 202 -32.01 40.09 -13.52
N SER A 203 -31.33 41.07 -12.92
CA SER A 203 -31.36 41.35 -11.50
C SER A 203 -31.22 42.86 -11.27
N ARG A 204 -31.48 43.33 -10.05
CA ARG A 204 -31.35 44.75 -9.71
C ARG A 204 -29.94 45.31 -9.91
N LEU A 205 -28.90 44.49 -9.72
CA LEU A 205 -27.50 44.91 -9.82
C LEU A 205 -26.92 44.75 -11.24
N ILE A 206 -27.39 43.73 -11.97
CA ILE A 206 -27.03 43.47 -13.36
C ILE A 206 -28.32 43.23 -14.15
N PRO A 207 -28.86 44.26 -14.84
CA PRO A 207 -30.14 44.17 -15.54
C PRO A 207 -30.04 43.41 -16.87
N ASP A 208 -28.84 43.27 -17.45
CA ASP A 208 -28.55 42.77 -18.79
C ASP A 208 -27.88 41.38 -18.81
N LYS A 209 -28.06 40.56 -17.77
CA LYS A 209 -27.46 39.20 -17.69
C LYS A 209 -27.79 38.31 -18.89
N ALA A 210 -28.95 38.51 -19.52
CA ALA A 210 -29.32 37.79 -20.75
C ALA A 210 -28.30 37.96 -21.88
N ASN A 211 -27.62 39.11 -21.97
CA ASN A 211 -26.60 39.39 -22.99
C ASN A 211 -25.21 38.85 -22.59
N LEU A 212 -24.95 38.73 -21.28
CA LEU A 212 -23.70 38.19 -20.74
C LEU A 212 -23.65 36.65 -20.75
N GLY A 213 -24.82 36.02 -20.90
CA GLY A 213 -24.96 34.56 -21.01
C GLY A 213 -24.91 33.82 -19.68
N PHE A 214 -24.88 32.49 -19.75
CA PHE A 214 -24.97 31.61 -18.58
C PHE A 214 -23.71 31.63 -17.69
N ARG A 215 -22.53 31.87 -18.29
CA ARG A 215 -21.21 31.81 -17.65
C ARG A 215 -20.46 33.14 -17.85
N PHE A 216 -20.63 34.10 -16.95
CA PHE A 216 -19.84 35.34 -16.94
C PHE A 216 -19.09 35.49 -15.60
N PRO A 217 -17.82 35.94 -15.62
CA PRO A 217 -16.93 35.85 -14.46
C PRO A 217 -17.20 36.89 -13.35
N CYS A 218 -17.28 38.17 -13.70
CA CYS A 218 -17.68 39.30 -12.87
C CYS A 218 -18.06 40.47 -13.80
N ASP A 219 -18.91 41.39 -13.34
CA ASP A 219 -19.05 42.73 -13.95
C ASP A 219 -18.14 43.69 -13.18
N GLY A 220 -17.30 44.46 -13.88
CA GLY A 220 -16.12 45.14 -13.33
C GLY A 220 -16.40 46.19 -12.22
N PRO A 221 -15.35 46.85 -11.68
CA PRO A 221 -15.48 47.78 -10.55
C PRO A 221 -16.41 48.99 -10.81
N GLY A 222 -16.72 49.32 -12.07
CA GLY A 222 -17.63 50.41 -12.46
C GLY A 222 -19.11 50.22 -12.09
N ARG A 223 -19.53 49.04 -11.60
CA ARG A 223 -20.90 48.76 -11.13
C ARG A 223 -20.93 48.01 -9.78
N GLY A 224 -19.97 48.30 -8.91
CA GLY A 224 -19.96 47.81 -7.51
C GLY A 224 -19.27 46.46 -7.28
N GLY A 225 -18.47 45.96 -8.24
CA GLY A 225 -17.59 44.80 -8.03
C GLY A 225 -18.31 43.48 -7.72
N THR A 226 -19.50 43.27 -8.29
CA THR A 226 -20.32 42.09 -7.98
C THR A 226 -19.83 40.83 -8.70
N CYS A 227 -19.00 40.05 -8.01
CA CYS A 227 -18.68 38.66 -8.39
C CYS A 227 -19.70 37.70 -7.74
N GLN A 228 -19.93 36.49 -8.31
CA GLN A 228 -20.88 35.45 -7.81
C GLN A 228 -22.37 35.66 -8.11
N VAL A 229 -22.71 36.22 -9.28
CA VAL A 229 -24.12 36.53 -9.62
C VAL A 229 -24.59 35.87 -10.91
N SER A 230 -23.73 35.11 -11.60
CA SER A 230 -24.12 34.35 -12.79
C SER A 230 -24.98 33.14 -12.42
N ALA A 231 -25.76 32.63 -13.37
CA ALA A 231 -26.51 31.39 -13.18
C ALA A 231 -25.57 30.21 -12.89
N TRP A 232 -24.38 30.18 -13.51
CA TRP A 232 -23.33 29.20 -13.26
C TRP A 232 -22.80 29.24 -11.82
N ASP A 233 -22.64 30.42 -11.21
CA ASP A 233 -22.25 30.54 -9.80
C ASP A 233 -23.30 29.95 -8.84
N HIS A 234 -24.58 30.07 -9.18
CA HIS A 234 -25.66 29.46 -8.38
C HIS A 234 -25.70 27.94 -8.53
N VAL A 235 -25.27 27.38 -9.67
CA VAL A 235 -25.09 25.93 -9.82
C VAL A 235 -23.98 25.42 -8.91
N PHE A 236 -22.84 26.12 -8.85
CA PHE A 236 -21.74 25.75 -7.95
C PHE A 236 -22.14 25.83 -6.48
N LEU A 237 -22.75 26.95 -6.08
CA LEU A 237 -23.22 27.12 -4.71
C LEU A 237 -24.33 26.12 -4.38
N GLY A 238 -25.18 25.79 -5.36
CA GLY A 238 -26.19 24.75 -5.26
C GLY A 238 -25.60 23.36 -5.06
N LEU A 239 -24.54 23.00 -5.79
CA LEU A 239 -23.81 21.74 -5.59
C LEU A 239 -23.16 21.66 -4.20
N PHE A 240 -22.58 22.76 -3.73
CA PHE A 240 -21.99 22.85 -2.39
C PHE A 240 -23.06 22.64 -1.29
N TRP A 241 -24.19 23.36 -1.36
CA TRP A 241 -25.24 23.23 -0.35
C TRP A 241 -26.01 21.91 -0.45
N MET A 242 -26.18 21.38 -1.67
CA MET A 242 -26.70 20.02 -1.88
C MET A 242 -25.82 18.98 -1.19
N TYR A 243 -24.49 19.08 -1.31
CA TYR A 243 -23.57 18.19 -0.62
C TYR A 243 -23.74 18.25 0.89
N ASN A 244 -23.81 19.45 1.46
CA ASN A 244 -23.99 19.61 2.90
C ASN A 244 -25.34 19.06 3.36
N ALA A 245 -26.43 19.37 2.65
CA ALA A 245 -27.76 18.86 2.97
C ALA A 245 -27.82 17.32 2.97
N ILE A 246 -27.27 16.69 1.93
CA ILE A 246 -27.24 15.22 1.82
C ILE A 246 -26.32 14.60 2.87
N SER A 247 -25.18 15.22 3.15
CA SER A 247 -24.26 14.72 4.17
C SER A 247 -24.93 14.60 5.52
N VAL A 248 -25.66 15.63 5.99
CA VAL A 248 -26.36 15.54 7.29
C VAL A 248 -27.38 14.42 7.31
N VAL A 249 -28.07 14.14 6.19
CA VAL A 249 -29.03 13.02 6.10
C VAL A 249 -28.33 11.66 6.17
N ILE A 250 -27.22 11.49 5.43
CA ILE A 250 -26.48 10.23 5.40
C ILE A 250 -25.82 9.94 6.75
N PHE A 251 -25.17 10.93 7.36
CA PHE A 251 -24.54 10.78 8.66
C PHE A 251 -25.57 10.55 9.77
N HIS A 252 -26.73 11.21 9.70
CA HIS A 252 -27.87 10.93 10.57
C HIS A 252 -28.34 9.48 10.45
N PHE A 253 -28.67 9.03 9.23
CA PHE A 253 -29.10 7.67 8.98
C PHE A 253 -28.04 6.68 9.50
N SER A 254 -26.77 6.90 9.17
CA SER A 254 -25.67 6.05 9.63
C SER A 254 -25.58 5.95 11.16
N TRP A 255 -25.65 7.06 11.88
CA TRP A 255 -25.54 7.04 13.34
C TRP A 255 -26.78 6.44 14.01
N LYS A 256 -27.97 6.89 13.62
CA LYS A 256 -29.25 6.38 14.14
C LYS A 256 -29.36 4.87 13.95
N MET A 257 -29.05 4.38 12.75
CA MET A 257 -29.10 2.95 12.45
C MET A 257 -28.12 2.15 13.30
N GLN A 258 -26.91 2.63 13.53
CA GLN A 258 -25.89 1.90 14.31
C GLN A 258 -26.12 1.95 15.82
N SER A 259 -26.80 2.98 16.28
CA SER A 259 -27.14 3.19 17.67
C SER A 259 -28.40 2.42 18.06
N ASP A 260 -29.44 2.49 17.24
CA ASP A 260 -30.79 2.15 17.68
C ASP A 260 -31.34 0.88 16.99
N VAL A 261 -30.70 0.40 15.91
CA VAL A 261 -31.23 -0.73 15.13
C VAL A 261 -30.19 -1.84 14.91
N TRP A 262 -29.10 -1.54 14.21
CA TRP A 262 -28.09 -2.51 13.82
C TRP A 262 -27.31 -3.02 15.03
N GLY A 263 -27.14 -4.33 15.08
CA GLY A 263 -26.57 -5.01 16.23
C GLY A 263 -26.68 -6.52 16.13
N THR A 264 -26.19 -7.17 17.18
CA THR A 264 -26.29 -8.63 17.34
C THR A 264 -27.29 -8.97 18.42
N ILE A 265 -28.04 -10.05 18.23
CA ILE A 265 -28.93 -10.60 19.24
C ILE A 265 -28.27 -11.82 19.89
N SER A 266 -28.30 -11.86 21.23
CA SER A 266 -27.87 -13.03 22.01
C SER A 266 -28.98 -14.10 22.07
N ASP A 267 -28.61 -15.31 22.46
CA ASP A 267 -29.57 -16.42 22.66
C ASP A 267 -30.63 -16.13 23.74
N GLN A 268 -30.38 -15.13 24.59
CA GLN A 268 -31.32 -14.63 25.61
C GLN A 268 -32.25 -13.52 25.10
N GLY A 269 -32.17 -13.15 23.82
CA GLY A 269 -33.02 -12.12 23.21
C GLY A 269 -32.54 -10.68 23.43
N ILE A 270 -31.38 -10.47 24.07
CA ILE A 270 -30.81 -9.13 24.31
C ILE A 270 -30.09 -8.65 23.04
N VAL A 271 -30.40 -7.44 22.59
CA VAL A 271 -29.79 -6.76 21.45
C VAL A 271 -28.61 -5.89 21.91
N THR A 272 -27.46 -6.08 21.27
CA THR A 272 -26.27 -5.23 21.44
C THR A 272 -26.05 -4.42 20.18
N HIS A 273 -26.26 -3.10 20.25
CA HIS A 273 -26.11 -2.20 19.11
C HIS A 273 -24.64 -1.85 18.81
N ILE A 274 -24.34 -1.55 17.54
CA ILE A 274 -22.98 -1.27 17.06
C ILE A 274 -22.32 -0.10 17.80
N THR A 275 -23.08 0.94 18.16
CA THR A 275 -22.59 2.09 18.95
C THR A 275 -23.20 2.21 20.33
N GLY A 276 -23.75 1.11 20.86
CA GLY A 276 -24.24 1.06 22.24
C GLY A 276 -25.43 1.98 22.57
N GLY A 277 -26.27 2.35 21.59
CA GLY A 277 -27.49 3.12 21.87
C GLY A 277 -27.28 4.60 22.20
N ASN A 278 -26.15 5.19 21.83
CA ASN A 278 -25.78 6.54 22.25
C ASN A 278 -26.43 7.71 21.48
N PHE A 279 -27.19 7.46 20.40
CA PHE A 279 -27.71 8.53 19.53
C PHE A 279 -28.61 9.50 20.29
N ALA A 280 -29.67 9.01 20.95
CA ALA A 280 -30.65 9.86 21.64
C ALA A 280 -30.03 10.74 22.76
N GLN A 281 -28.90 10.32 23.33
CA GLN A 281 -28.22 11.01 24.42
C GLN A 281 -27.15 11.99 23.91
N SER A 282 -26.33 11.58 22.92
CA SER A 282 -25.20 12.38 22.45
C SER A 282 -25.58 13.34 21.32
N SER A 283 -26.47 12.95 20.41
CA SER A 283 -26.73 13.71 19.17
C SER A 283 -27.53 15.00 19.39
N ILE A 284 -27.92 15.33 20.61
CA ILE A 284 -28.60 16.58 20.97
C ILE A 284 -27.63 17.78 21.10
N THR A 285 -26.33 17.56 20.92
CA THR A 285 -25.27 18.58 21.04
C THR A 285 -24.35 18.56 19.81
N ILE A 286 -23.78 19.69 19.40
CA ILE A 286 -22.79 19.74 18.30
C ILE A 286 -21.53 18.96 18.71
N ASN A 287 -21.12 19.09 19.97
CA ASN A 287 -20.01 18.32 20.50
C ASN A 287 -20.25 16.81 20.42
N GLY A 288 -21.48 16.33 20.62
CA GLY A 288 -21.81 14.91 20.43
C GLY A 288 -21.66 14.47 18.97
N TRP A 289 -22.15 15.26 18.00
CA TRP A 289 -21.95 14.97 16.57
C TRP A 289 -20.46 14.94 16.18
N LEU A 290 -19.67 15.88 16.70
CA LEU A 290 -18.24 15.97 16.40
C LEU A 290 -17.43 14.90 17.13
N ARG A 291 -17.54 14.81 18.46
CA ARG A 291 -16.73 13.94 19.32
C ARG A 291 -17.22 12.50 19.29
N ASP A 292 -18.49 12.28 19.64
CA ASP A 292 -19.03 10.94 19.92
C ASP A 292 -19.34 10.16 18.63
N PHE A 293 -19.48 10.87 17.51
CA PHE A 293 -19.67 10.28 16.20
C PHE A 293 -18.51 10.54 15.25
N LEU A 294 -18.35 11.75 14.71
CA LEU A 294 -17.41 11.98 13.60
C LEU A 294 -15.95 11.65 13.97
N TRP A 295 -15.44 12.14 15.10
CA TRP A 295 -14.07 11.88 15.55
C TRP A 295 -13.88 10.47 16.05
N ALA A 296 -14.78 9.96 16.89
CA ALA A 296 -14.72 8.58 17.38
C ALA A 296 -14.66 7.59 16.21
N GLN A 297 -15.50 7.78 15.19
CA GLN A 297 -15.56 6.87 14.04
C GLN A 297 -14.43 7.11 13.04
N ALA A 298 -14.05 8.36 12.77
CA ALA A 298 -12.91 8.66 11.89
C ALA A 298 -11.60 8.13 12.47
N SER A 299 -11.43 8.15 13.80
CA SER A 299 -10.25 7.58 14.46
C SER A 299 -10.08 6.10 14.13
N GLN A 300 -11.16 5.32 14.09
CA GLN A 300 -11.14 3.90 13.73
C GLN A 300 -10.82 3.69 12.24
N VAL A 301 -11.32 4.55 11.36
CA VAL A 301 -10.99 4.53 9.92
C VAL A 301 -9.51 4.83 9.69
N ILE A 302 -8.95 5.81 10.41
CA ILE A 302 -7.53 6.14 10.35
C ILE A 302 -6.68 5.02 10.94
N GLN A 303 -7.14 4.38 12.02
CA GLN A 303 -6.50 3.23 12.64
C GLN A 303 -6.68 1.92 11.86
N SER A 304 -7.41 1.93 10.74
CA SER A 304 -7.54 0.76 9.85
C SER A 304 -6.24 0.39 9.12
N TYR A 305 -5.21 1.23 9.24
CA TYR A 305 -3.87 0.99 8.72
C TYR A 305 -3.29 -0.33 9.28
N GLY A 306 -2.86 -1.24 8.40
CA GLY A 306 -2.43 -2.60 8.78
C GLY A 306 -3.54 -3.65 8.89
N SER A 307 -4.77 -3.32 8.48
CA SER A 307 -5.89 -4.27 8.34
C SER A 307 -6.34 -4.40 6.88
N SER A 308 -7.31 -5.28 6.61
CA SER A 308 -8.02 -5.40 5.31
C SER A 308 -8.56 -4.08 4.76
N LEU A 309 -8.79 -3.14 5.66
CA LEU A 309 -9.48 -1.88 5.43
C LEU A 309 -8.50 -0.74 5.15
N SER A 310 -7.19 -1.03 5.15
CA SER A 310 -6.12 -0.04 4.96
C SER A 310 -6.27 0.77 3.67
N ALA A 311 -6.76 0.15 2.59
CA ALA A 311 -7.09 0.86 1.36
C ALA A 311 -8.14 1.94 1.61
N TYR A 312 -9.22 1.65 2.33
CA TYR A 312 -10.23 2.64 2.69
C TYR A 312 -9.70 3.69 3.68
N GLY A 313 -8.79 3.33 4.60
CA GLY A 313 -8.09 4.32 5.44
C GLY A 313 -7.22 5.29 4.63
N LEU A 314 -6.49 4.78 3.63
CA LEU A 314 -5.67 5.59 2.72
C LEU A 314 -6.55 6.44 1.79
N PHE A 315 -7.63 5.86 1.24
CA PHE A 315 -8.62 6.61 0.46
C PHE A 315 -9.29 7.69 1.30
N PHE A 316 -9.62 7.41 2.57
CA PHE A 316 -10.18 8.39 3.49
C PHE A 316 -9.24 9.57 3.71
N LEU A 317 -7.95 9.31 3.93
CA LEU A 317 -6.93 10.36 4.11
C LEU A 317 -6.67 11.16 2.83
N GLY A 318 -6.48 10.47 1.70
CA GLY A 318 -6.26 11.11 0.40
C GLY A 318 -7.46 11.93 -0.06
N ALA A 319 -8.67 11.38 0.08
CA ALA A 319 -9.90 12.08 -0.22
C ALA A 319 -10.17 13.25 0.74
N HIS A 320 -9.85 13.10 2.03
CA HIS A 320 -9.92 14.21 2.99
C HIS A 320 -8.97 15.34 2.60
N PHE A 321 -7.74 15.00 2.21
CA PHE A 321 -6.77 16.00 1.74
C PHE A 321 -7.31 16.74 0.51
N VAL A 322 -7.82 16.00 -0.50
CA VAL A 322 -8.44 16.57 -1.70
C VAL A 322 -9.63 17.47 -1.34
N TRP A 323 -10.47 17.04 -0.41
CA TRP A 323 -11.61 17.82 0.08
C TRP A 323 -11.18 19.08 0.85
N ALA A 324 -10.19 18.99 1.73
CA ALA A 324 -9.67 20.13 2.48
C ALA A 324 -8.99 21.14 1.53
N PHE A 325 -8.18 20.64 0.59
CA PHE A 325 -7.53 21.43 -0.44
C PHE A 325 -8.53 22.15 -1.34
N SER A 326 -9.68 21.54 -1.62
CA SER A 326 -10.74 22.14 -2.42
C SER A 326 -11.27 23.48 -1.87
N LEU A 327 -11.24 23.67 -0.54
CA LEU A 327 -11.69 24.90 0.11
C LEU A 327 -10.84 26.09 -0.31
N MET A 328 -9.55 25.86 -0.57
CA MET A 328 -8.63 26.88 -1.06
C MET A 328 -9.04 27.39 -2.44
N PHE A 329 -9.60 26.53 -3.30
CA PHE A 329 -10.08 26.92 -4.64
C PHE A 329 -11.51 27.48 -4.64
N LEU A 330 -12.33 27.06 -3.67
CA LEU A 330 -13.72 27.52 -3.55
C LEU A 330 -13.83 28.93 -2.97
N PHE A 331 -13.01 29.25 -1.98
CA PHE A 331 -13.16 30.47 -1.17
C PHE A 331 -12.02 31.48 -1.30
N SER A 332 -10.92 31.15 -2.00
CA SER A 332 -9.84 32.12 -2.28
C SER A 332 -10.07 32.88 -3.59
N GLY A 333 -9.86 34.19 -3.55
CA GLY A 333 -9.98 35.08 -4.72
C GLY A 333 -8.75 35.02 -5.63
N ARG A 334 -8.95 35.24 -6.95
CA ARG A 334 -7.86 35.28 -7.95
C ARG A 334 -6.73 36.25 -7.57
N GLY A 335 -7.07 37.39 -6.95
CA GLY A 335 -6.10 38.40 -6.54
C GLY A 335 -5.06 37.88 -5.55
N TYR A 336 -5.47 37.09 -4.55
CA TYR A 336 -4.56 36.54 -3.54
C TYR A 336 -3.50 35.60 -4.13
N TRP A 337 -3.92 34.72 -5.04
CA TRP A 337 -3.03 33.79 -5.74
C TRP A 337 -2.14 34.50 -6.76
N GLN A 338 -2.66 35.53 -7.42
CA GLN A 338 -1.90 36.34 -8.37
C GLN A 338 -0.78 37.11 -7.66
N GLU A 339 -1.05 37.71 -6.49
CA GLU A 339 -0.05 38.41 -5.66
C GLU A 339 1.03 37.46 -5.11
N LEU A 340 0.65 36.24 -4.68
CA LEU A 340 1.62 35.22 -4.26
C LEU A 340 2.51 34.79 -5.43
N ILE A 341 1.92 34.53 -6.60
CA ILE A 341 2.66 34.15 -7.80
C ILE A 341 3.55 35.30 -8.26
N GLU A 342 3.09 36.55 -8.21
CA GLU A 342 3.88 37.74 -8.55
C GLU A 342 5.01 37.97 -7.54
N SER A 343 4.81 37.67 -6.26
CA SER A 343 5.85 37.69 -5.24
C SER A 343 6.91 36.61 -5.46
N ILE A 344 6.50 35.41 -5.86
CA ILE A 344 7.40 34.30 -6.23
C ILE A 344 8.16 34.65 -7.52
N VAL A 345 7.50 35.20 -8.53
CA VAL A 345 8.13 35.67 -9.78
C VAL A 345 9.08 36.83 -9.52
N TRP A 346 8.74 37.76 -8.63
CA TRP A 346 9.63 38.82 -8.17
C TRP A 346 10.86 38.27 -7.45
N ALA A 347 10.69 37.31 -6.53
CA ALA A 347 11.78 36.65 -5.83
C ALA A 347 12.69 35.87 -6.79
N HIS A 348 12.11 35.13 -7.74
CA HIS A 348 12.88 34.44 -8.78
C HIS A 348 13.63 35.39 -9.72
N ASN A 349 13.05 36.55 -10.05
CA ASN A 349 13.74 37.60 -10.79
C ASN A 349 14.90 38.22 -10.00
N LYS A 350 14.75 38.41 -8.69
CA LYS A 350 15.84 38.89 -7.80
C LYS A 350 16.96 37.87 -7.65
N LEU A 351 16.63 36.57 -7.67
CA LEU A 351 17.57 35.47 -7.58
C LEU A 351 18.09 34.97 -8.93
N LYS A 352 17.72 35.62 -10.06
CA LYS A 352 18.06 35.22 -11.45
C LYS A 352 17.70 33.77 -11.81
N VAL A 353 16.64 33.23 -11.22
CA VAL A 353 16.10 31.87 -11.46
C VAL A 353 14.68 31.91 -12.05
N ALA A 354 14.33 32.99 -12.76
CA ALA A 354 13.00 33.14 -13.33
C ALA A 354 12.73 32.11 -14.44
N PRO A 355 11.68 31.29 -14.34
CA PRO A 355 11.30 30.34 -15.39
C PRO A 355 10.78 31.07 -16.65
N ALA A 356 11.00 30.50 -17.83
CA ALA A 356 10.63 31.08 -19.12
C ALA A 356 9.10 31.23 -19.33
N THR A 357 8.31 30.42 -18.61
CA THR A 357 6.85 30.48 -18.60
C THR A 357 6.37 31.13 -17.32
N GLN A 358 5.64 32.25 -17.42
CA GLN A 358 5.04 32.89 -16.25
C GLN A 358 3.82 32.10 -15.77
N PRO A 359 3.83 31.55 -14.54
CA PRO A 359 2.63 30.97 -13.97
C PRO A 359 1.57 32.07 -13.82
N ARG A 360 0.32 31.75 -14.16
CA ARG A 360 -0.84 32.64 -13.96
C ARG A 360 -1.86 31.92 -13.08
N ALA A 361 -2.47 32.66 -12.16
CA ALA A 361 -3.58 32.13 -11.39
C ALA A 361 -4.74 31.75 -12.34
N LEU A 362 -5.41 30.62 -12.04
CA LEU A 362 -6.63 30.21 -12.74
C LEU A 362 -7.67 31.35 -12.73
N SER A 363 -8.48 31.44 -13.80
CA SER A 363 -9.63 32.34 -13.76
C SER A 363 -10.58 31.94 -12.62
N ILE A 364 -11.38 32.88 -12.10
CA ILE A 364 -12.33 32.61 -11.00
C ILE A 364 -13.27 31.44 -11.35
N ILE A 365 -13.69 31.35 -12.62
CA ILE A 365 -14.53 30.27 -13.11
C ILE A 365 -13.79 28.92 -13.10
N GLN A 366 -12.54 28.88 -13.57
CA GLN A 366 -11.72 27.66 -13.58
C GLN A 366 -11.35 27.20 -12.17
N GLY A 367 -10.93 28.14 -11.30
CA GLY A 367 -10.64 27.86 -9.89
C GLY A 367 -11.85 27.27 -9.16
N ARG A 368 -13.04 27.85 -9.34
CA ARG A 368 -14.27 27.30 -8.76
C ARG A 368 -14.69 25.96 -9.33
N ALA A 369 -14.54 25.76 -10.64
CA ALA A 369 -14.83 24.47 -11.25
C ALA A 369 -13.92 23.38 -10.67
N VAL A 370 -12.62 23.66 -10.54
CA VAL A 370 -11.65 22.78 -9.88
C VAL A 370 -12.03 22.58 -8.42
N GLY A 371 -12.31 23.66 -7.67
CA GLY A 371 -12.69 23.62 -6.26
C GLY A 371 -13.96 22.79 -6.00
N VAL A 372 -15.06 23.03 -6.72
CA VAL A 372 -16.29 22.24 -6.56
C VAL A 372 -16.06 20.79 -6.93
N THR A 373 -15.28 20.52 -7.98
CA THR A 373 -14.95 19.14 -8.38
C THR A 373 -14.15 18.42 -7.29
N HIS A 374 -13.13 19.06 -6.73
CA HIS A 374 -12.35 18.47 -5.62
C HIS A 374 -13.19 18.37 -4.33
N TYR A 375 -14.09 19.32 -4.06
CA TYR A 375 -14.97 19.30 -2.90
C TYR A 375 -15.98 18.16 -2.98
N LEU A 376 -16.60 17.96 -4.15
CA LEU A 376 -17.55 16.87 -4.35
C LEU A 376 -16.84 15.51 -4.39
N LEU A 377 -15.79 15.37 -5.20
CA LEU A 377 -15.07 14.10 -5.31
C LEU A 377 -14.38 13.73 -4.00
N GLY A 378 -13.65 14.66 -3.38
CA GLY A 378 -13.00 14.45 -2.10
C GLY A 378 -14.01 14.20 -1.00
N GLY A 379 -15.12 14.94 -0.94
CA GLY A 379 -16.15 14.77 0.08
C GLY A 379 -16.92 13.46 -0.05
N ILE A 380 -17.32 13.09 -1.27
CA ILE A 380 -18.00 11.82 -1.55
C ILE A 380 -17.05 10.66 -1.28
N ALA A 381 -15.82 10.68 -1.80
CA ALA A 381 -14.86 9.61 -1.56
C ALA A 381 -14.49 9.48 -0.08
N THR A 382 -14.39 10.60 0.64
CA THR A 382 -14.24 10.63 2.10
C THR A 382 -15.40 9.94 2.80
N THR A 383 -16.63 10.30 2.43
CA THR A 383 -17.85 9.75 3.02
C THR A 383 -17.97 8.25 2.76
N TRP A 384 -17.69 7.81 1.52
CA TRP A 384 -17.65 6.39 1.15
C TRP A 384 -16.56 5.63 1.88
N ALA A 385 -15.33 6.15 1.92
CA ALA A 385 -14.22 5.52 2.61
C ALA A 385 -14.50 5.41 4.12
N PHE A 386 -15.11 6.43 4.72
CA PHE A 386 -15.54 6.43 6.13
C PHE A 386 -16.52 5.28 6.43
N PHE A 387 -17.51 5.05 5.57
CA PHE A 387 -18.50 3.98 5.78
C PHE A 387 -18.00 2.59 5.38
N LEU A 388 -17.25 2.47 4.28
CA LEU A 388 -16.72 1.19 3.80
C LEU A 388 -15.60 0.66 4.67
N ALA A 389 -14.71 1.54 5.16
CA ALA A 389 -13.71 1.18 6.15
C ALA A 389 -14.35 0.57 7.41
N ARG A 390 -15.57 0.96 7.74
CA ARG A 390 -16.27 0.52 8.95
C ARG A 390 -17.02 -0.79 8.78
N ILE A 391 -17.50 -1.10 7.57
CA ILE A 391 -18.47 -2.20 7.38
C ILE A 391 -18.00 -3.29 6.40
N ILE A 392 -17.05 -3.02 5.49
CA ILE A 392 -16.63 -3.97 4.44
C ILE A 392 -15.14 -4.28 4.55
N ALA A 393 -14.76 -5.05 5.56
CA ALA A 393 -13.45 -5.67 5.63
C ALA A 393 -13.47 -7.01 4.88
N ASN A 394 -13.22 -7.01 3.57
CA ASN A 394 -13.03 -8.25 2.82
C ASN A 394 -11.58 -8.34 2.32
N ILE A 395 -10.69 -8.91 3.15
CA ILE A 395 -9.28 -9.21 2.82
C ILE A 395 -9.15 -9.90 1.46
N PHE A 396 -10.05 -10.85 1.19
CA PHE A 396 -10.03 -11.67 -0.02
C PHE A 396 -10.17 -10.84 -1.32
N ALA A 397 -11.06 -9.85 -1.34
CA ALA A 397 -11.21 -8.98 -2.51
C ALA A 397 -9.99 -8.05 -2.69
N SER A 398 -9.40 -7.58 -1.59
CA SER A 398 -8.16 -6.78 -1.64
C SER A 398 -6.98 -7.58 -2.19
N HIS A 399 -6.90 -8.90 -1.92
CA HIS A 399 -5.87 -9.76 -2.54
C HIS A 399 -6.01 -9.83 -4.07
N PHE A 400 -7.23 -9.95 -4.59
CA PHE A 400 -7.46 -9.86 -6.04
C PHE A 400 -7.09 -8.50 -6.62
N GLY A 401 -7.39 -7.41 -5.90
CA GLY A 401 -6.94 -6.07 -6.27
C GLY A 401 -5.41 -5.97 -6.35
N GLN A 402 -4.70 -6.53 -5.36
CA GLN A 402 -3.23 -6.56 -5.36
C GLN A 402 -2.66 -7.40 -6.51
N LEU A 403 -3.26 -8.57 -6.81
CA LEU A 403 -2.86 -9.39 -7.96
C LEU A 403 -3.06 -8.64 -9.29
N ALA A 404 -4.17 -7.92 -9.44
CA ALA A 404 -4.43 -7.12 -10.61
C ALA A 404 -3.37 -6.02 -10.82
N ILE A 405 -2.91 -5.38 -9.74
CA ILE A 405 -1.83 -4.38 -9.78
C ILE A 405 -0.52 -5.03 -10.23
N ILE A 406 -0.18 -6.22 -9.71
CA ILE A 406 1.03 -6.95 -10.10
C ILE A 406 0.98 -7.31 -11.59
N PHE A 407 -0.13 -7.87 -12.09
CA PHE A 407 -0.28 -8.20 -13.50
C PHE A 407 -0.22 -6.97 -14.41
N LEU A 408 -0.82 -5.85 -13.99
CA LEU A 408 -0.78 -4.59 -14.73
C LEU A 408 0.64 -4.02 -14.78
N TRP A 409 1.37 -4.08 -13.66
CA TRP A 409 2.78 -3.66 -13.59
C TRP A 409 3.66 -4.51 -14.52
N THR A 410 3.52 -5.84 -14.50
CA THR A 410 4.28 -6.73 -15.40
C THR A 410 3.89 -6.52 -16.87
N SER A 411 2.60 -6.28 -17.17
CA SER A 411 2.13 -5.89 -18.50
C SER A 411 2.79 -4.59 -18.97
N GLY A 412 2.86 -3.57 -18.11
CA GLY A 412 3.54 -2.31 -18.42
C GLY A 412 5.01 -2.48 -18.77
N ASN A 413 5.74 -3.32 -18.01
CA ASN A 413 7.14 -3.63 -18.30
C ASN A 413 7.32 -4.27 -19.69
N LEU A 414 6.51 -5.29 -20.02
CA LEU A 414 6.54 -5.94 -21.34
C LEU A 414 6.19 -4.94 -22.45
N PHE A 415 5.14 -4.14 -22.25
CA PHE A 415 4.66 -3.18 -23.23
C PHE A 415 5.71 -2.10 -23.54
N HIS A 416 6.33 -1.50 -22.53
CA HIS A 416 7.34 -0.47 -22.74
C HIS A 416 8.59 -1.01 -23.45
N VAL A 417 9.03 -2.22 -23.12
CA VAL A 417 10.15 -2.84 -23.83
C VAL A 417 9.78 -3.21 -25.27
N ALA A 418 8.58 -3.74 -25.51
CA ALA A 418 8.11 -4.06 -26.86
C ALA A 418 7.95 -2.82 -27.75
N TRP A 419 7.51 -1.70 -27.17
CA TRP A 419 7.21 -0.47 -27.91
C TRP A 419 8.45 0.43 -28.09
N GLN A 420 9.23 0.63 -27.03
CA GLN A 420 10.30 1.64 -26.96
C GLN A 420 11.67 1.03 -26.63
N GLY A 421 11.73 -0.26 -26.32
CA GLY A 421 12.97 -0.96 -26.02
C GLY A 421 13.75 -1.38 -27.26
N ASN A 422 14.86 -2.07 -27.05
CA ASN A 422 15.75 -2.59 -28.09
C ASN A 422 15.93 -4.10 -27.97
N PHE A 423 14.89 -4.83 -27.56
CA PHE A 423 14.97 -6.27 -27.24
C PHE A 423 15.50 -7.13 -28.39
N GLU A 424 15.00 -6.95 -29.61
CA GLU A 424 15.45 -7.70 -30.78
C GLU A 424 16.92 -7.43 -31.14
N SER A 425 17.35 -6.18 -31.04
CA SER A 425 18.76 -5.82 -31.25
C SER A 425 19.63 -6.40 -30.14
N TRP A 426 19.19 -6.30 -28.88
CA TRP A 426 19.90 -6.84 -27.71
C TRP A 426 20.11 -8.36 -27.83
N ILE A 427 19.13 -9.11 -28.34
CA ILE A 427 19.28 -10.55 -28.55
C ILE A 427 20.41 -10.91 -29.52
N GLN A 428 20.66 -10.08 -30.54
CA GLN A 428 21.74 -10.32 -31.50
C GLN A 428 23.13 -10.10 -30.87
N ASP A 429 23.24 -9.16 -29.92
CA ASP A 429 24.48 -8.92 -29.18
C ASP A 429 24.22 -8.57 -27.70
N PRO A 430 23.95 -9.59 -26.86
CA PRO A 430 23.57 -9.39 -25.45
C PRO A 430 24.68 -8.83 -24.56
N LEU A 431 25.93 -8.87 -25.03
CA LEU A 431 27.11 -8.45 -24.27
C LEU A 431 27.41 -6.97 -24.44
N HIS A 432 27.20 -6.41 -25.62
CA HIS A 432 27.57 -5.02 -25.92
C HIS A 432 26.37 -4.07 -26.02
N ILE A 433 25.18 -4.55 -26.38
CA ILE A 433 23.99 -3.70 -26.44
C ILE A 433 23.42 -3.54 -25.03
N ARG A 434 23.12 -2.30 -24.65
CA ARG A 434 22.53 -2.00 -23.34
C ARG A 434 20.99 -2.09 -23.39
N PRO A 435 20.34 -2.83 -22.47
CA PRO A 435 18.88 -2.95 -22.41
C PRO A 435 18.19 -1.59 -22.20
N ILE A 436 17.21 -1.26 -23.03
CA ILE A 436 16.39 -0.04 -22.87
C ILE A 436 15.12 -0.36 -22.07
N ALA A 437 14.85 0.42 -21.02
CA ALA A 437 13.63 0.31 -20.23
C ALA A 437 12.43 0.95 -20.96
N HIS A 438 12.54 2.25 -21.26
CA HIS A 438 11.52 3.05 -21.92
C HIS A 438 12.11 4.39 -22.41
N ALA A 439 11.38 5.10 -23.26
CA ALA A 439 11.74 6.44 -23.70
C ALA A 439 11.53 7.48 -22.59
N ILE A 440 12.33 8.55 -22.60
CA ILE A 440 12.20 9.70 -21.71
C ILE A 440 11.46 10.80 -22.45
N TRP A 441 10.39 11.31 -21.82
CA TRP A 441 9.70 12.51 -22.27
C TRP A 441 9.64 13.50 -21.11
N ASP A 442 10.61 14.42 -21.06
CA ASP A 442 10.66 15.49 -20.07
C ASP A 442 10.92 16.83 -20.76
N PRO A 443 9.93 17.75 -20.83
CA PRO A 443 10.08 19.04 -21.50
C PRO A 443 11.06 19.98 -20.81
N HIS A 444 11.52 19.66 -19.58
CA HIS A 444 12.51 20.44 -18.87
C HIS A 444 13.95 20.10 -19.27
N PHE A 445 14.16 19.03 -20.06
CA PHE A 445 15.49 18.67 -20.54
C PHE A 445 16.02 19.74 -21.50
N GLY A 446 17.19 20.29 -21.18
CA GLY A 446 17.97 21.06 -22.15
C GLY A 446 18.55 20.15 -23.23
N GLN A 447 18.92 20.74 -24.37
CA GLN A 447 19.50 20.00 -25.51
C GLN A 447 20.70 19.10 -25.13
N PRO A 448 21.66 19.53 -24.27
CA PRO A 448 22.75 18.66 -23.83
C PRO A 448 22.27 17.41 -23.06
N ALA A 449 21.17 17.52 -22.32
CA ALA A 449 20.56 16.39 -21.62
C ALA A 449 19.90 15.42 -22.61
N VAL A 450 19.19 15.94 -23.61
CA VAL A 450 18.62 15.13 -24.69
C VAL A 450 19.72 14.32 -25.37
N GLU A 451 20.84 14.94 -25.72
CA GLU A 451 21.99 14.26 -26.33
C GLU A 451 22.62 13.23 -25.40
N ALA A 452 22.85 13.56 -24.13
CA ALA A 452 23.45 12.65 -23.16
C ALA A 452 22.60 11.40 -22.86
N PHE A 453 21.26 11.52 -22.91
CA PHE A 453 20.34 10.40 -22.68
C PHE A 453 19.94 9.67 -23.97
N THR A 454 20.26 10.20 -25.15
CA THR A 454 20.07 9.51 -26.43
C THR A 454 21.24 8.54 -26.65
N ARG A 455 21.07 7.30 -26.18
CA ARG A 455 22.10 6.26 -26.18
C ARG A 455 21.54 4.87 -26.47
N GLY A 456 22.42 3.88 -26.62
CA GLY A 456 22.02 2.49 -26.87
C GLY A 456 21.40 2.26 -28.26
N GLY A 457 21.78 3.09 -29.24
CA GLY A 457 21.26 3.02 -30.61
C GLY A 457 19.86 3.64 -30.81
N ALA A 458 19.27 4.24 -29.77
CA ALA A 458 17.98 4.92 -29.86
C ALA A 458 18.08 6.26 -30.59
N THR A 459 16.99 6.66 -31.24
CA THR A 459 16.85 7.96 -31.94
C THR A 459 16.48 9.12 -31.02
N GLY A 460 16.22 8.85 -29.73
CA GLY A 460 15.92 9.85 -28.72
C GLY A 460 16.26 9.39 -27.30
N PRO A 461 15.98 10.23 -26.29
CA PRO A 461 16.34 9.97 -24.90
C PRO A 461 15.70 8.70 -24.32
N VAL A 462 16.49 7.87 -23.65
CA VAL A 462 16.03 6.57 -23.08
C VAL A 462 16.65 6.28 -21.71
N ASN A 463 15.94 5.49 -20.92
CA ASN A 463 16.46 4.89 -19.70
C ASN A 463 17.04 3.50 -19.99
N ILE A 464 18.19 3.19 -19.38
CA ILE A 464 18.76 1.84 -19.41
C ILE A 464 18.11 1.01 -18.30
N ALA A 465 17.71 -0.21 -18.63
CA ALA A 465 17.10 -1.14 -17.69
C ALA A 465 18.17 -1.89 -16.89
N TYR A 466 18.02 -1.90 -15.57
CA TYR A 466 18.86 -2.68 -14.64
C TYR A 466 18.05 -3.73 -13.86
N SER A 467 16.89 -4.12 -14.39
CA SER A 467 15.93 -5.04 -13.75
C SER A 467 16.14 -6.50 -14.12
N GLY A 468 17.02 -6.82 -15.09
CA GLY A 468 17.26 -8.19 -15.54
C GLY A 468 16.15 -8.79 -16.41
N LEU A 469 15.15 -8.00 -16.82
CA LEU A 469 14.01 -8.49 -17.59
C LEU A 469 14.41 -9.01 -18.98
N TYR A 470 15.38 -8.38 -19.64
CA TYR A 470 15.86 -8.81 -20.96
C TYR A 470 16.49 -10.21 -20.87
N GLN A 471 17.40 -10.41 -19.90
CA GLN A 471 18.03 -11.70 -19.65
C GLN A 471 17.01 -12.77 -19.29
N TRP A 472 16.04 -12.45 -18.44
CA TRP A 472 14.97 -13.39 -18.08
C TRP A 472 14.12 -13.80 -19.29
N TRP A 473 13.56 -12.83 -20.03
CA TRP A 473 12.69 -13.09 -21.18
C TRP A 473 13.41 -13.81 -22.31
N TYR A 474 14.68 -13.49 -22.54
CA TYR A 474 15.52 -14.19 -23.50
C TYR A 474 15.79 -15.64 -23.08
N THR A 475 16.08 -15.88 -21.80
CA THR A 475 16.34 -17.23 -21.27
C THR A 475 15.12 -18.14 -21.41
N ILE A 476 13.91 -17.61 -21.21
CA ILE A 476 12.65 -18.38 -21.32
C ILE A 476 12.12 -18.49 -22.76
N GLY A 477 12.87 -17.99 -23.75
CA GLY A 477 12.59 -18.24 -25.15
C GLY A 477 11.86 -17.13 -25.91
N LEU A 478 11.65 -15.93 -25.33
CA LEU A 478 11.11 -14.78 -26.08
C LEU A 478 12.18 -14.21 -27.03
N ARG A 479 11.79 -13.85 -28.26
CA ARG A 479 12.73 -13.47 -29.32
C ARG A 479 12.33 -12.21 -30.10
N SER A 480 11.05 -11.84 -30.12
CA SER A 480 10.55 -10.66 -30.85
C SER A 480 9.78 -9.70 -29.96
N ASN A 481 9.62 -8.46 -30.44
CA ASN A 481 8.75 -7.47 -29.81
C ASN A 481 7.28 -7.92 -29.85
N GLU A 482 6.89 -8.70 -30.86
CA GLU A 482 5.56 -9.30 -30.95
C GLU A 482 5.31 -10.27 -29.79
N ASP A 483 6.28 -11.10 -29.43
CA ASP A 483 6.16 -12.01 -28.28
C ASP A 483 5.88 -11.23 -26.98
N LEU A 484 6.63 -10.14 -26.76
CA LEU A 484 6.48 -9.27 -25.59
C LEU A 484 5.12 -8.56 -25.58
N TYR A 485 4.68 -8.06 -26.73
CA TYR A 485 3.40 -7.36 -26.88
C TYR A 485 2.21 -8.28 -26.61
N ILE A 486 2.22 -9.50 -27.15
CA ILE A 486 1.19 -10.51 -26.87
C ILE A 486 1.17 -10.86 -25.38
N GLY A 487 2.35 -11.03 -24.76
CA GLY A 487 2.47 -11.23 -23.32
C GLY A 487 1.88 -10.08 -22.49
N ALA A 488 2.11 -8.84 -22.92
CA ALA A 488 1.57 -7.65 -22.26
C ALA A 488 0.03 -7.62 -22.29
N LEU A 489 -0.58 -7.94 -23.45
CA LEU A 489 -2.04 -8.03 -23.59
C LEU A 489 -2.64 -9.17 -22.76
N PHE A 490 -1.97 -10.32 -22.72
CA PHE A 490 -2.39 -11.45 -21.89
C PHE A 490 -2.42 -11.09 -20.40
N LEU A 491 -1.39 -10.44 -19.89
CA LEU A 491 -1.35 -10.00 -18.49
C LEU A 491 -2.35 -8.89 -18.19
N LEU A 492 -2.61 -7.99 -19.14
CA LEU A 492 -3.67 -6.99 -19.01
C LEU A 492 -5.06 -7.64 -18.89
N LEU A 493 -5.32 -8.69 -19.67
CA LEU A 493 -6.54 -9.49 -19.56
C LEU A 493 -6.63 -10.18 -18.19
N LEU A 494 -5.55 -10.80 -17.69
CA LEU A 494 -5.52 -11.41 -16.36
C LEU A 494 -5.74 -10.39 -15.23
N SER A 495 -5.23 -9.17 -15.38
CA SER A 495 -5.50 -8.06 -14.46
C SER A 495 -6.99 -7.74 -14.40
N ALA A 496 -7.63 -7.59 -15.57
CA ALA A 496 -9.08 -7.36 -15.66
C ALA A 496 -9.89 -8.53 -15.06
N ILE A 497 -9.53 -9.78 -15.35
CA ILE A 497 -10.16 -10.97 -14.77
C ILE A 497 -10.02 -10.97 -13.25
N SER A 498 -8.86 -10.60 -12.71
CA SER A 498 -8.63 -10.54 -11.26
C SER A 498 -9.52 -9.48 -10.60
N LEU A 499 -9.68 -8.30 -11.19
CA LEU A 499 -10.59 -7.27 -10.69
C LEU A 499 -12.06 -7.74 -10.72
N VAL A 500 -12.47 -8.39 -11.82
CA VAL A 500 -13.83 -8.96 -11.94
C VAL A 500 -14.05 -10.08 -10.94
N ALA A 501 -13.06 -10.95 -10.70
CA ALA A 501 -13.14 -12.01 -9.70
C ALA A 501 -13.25 -11.43 -8.28
N GLY A 502 -12.45 -10.41 -7.96
CA GLY A 502 -12.54 -9.67 -6.69
C GLY A 502 -13.93 -9.07 -6.48
N TRP A 503 -14.48 -8.40 -7.50
CA TRP A 503 -15.83 -7.85 -7.48
C TRP A 503 -16.92 -8.93 -7.40
N LEU A 504 -16.76 -10.06 -8.11
CA LEU A 504 -17.70 -11.18 -8.11
C LEU A 504 -17.81 -11.79 -6.72
N HIS A 505 -16.69 -12.01 -6.03
CA HIS A 505 -16.67 -12.56 -4.67
C HIS A 505 -17.11 -11.56 -3.58
N LEU A 506 -17.33 -10.30 -3.95
CA LEU A 506 -18.07 -9.34 -3.11
C LEU A 506 -19.59 -9.45 -3.30
N GLN A 507 -20.07 -10.06 -4.39
CA GLN A 507 -21.51 -10.20 -4.61
C GLN A 507 -22.11 -11.20 -3.61
N PRO A 508 -23.30 -10.92 -3.05
CA PRO A 508 -23.90 -11.72 -1.98
C PRO A 508 -23.99 -13.22 -2.28
N LYS A 509 -24.27 -13.59 -3.54
CA LYS A 509 -24.39 -14.99 -3.99
C LYS A 509 -23.07 -15.76 -3.98
N TRP A 510 -21.94 -15.08 -4.19
CA TRP A 510 -20.63 -15.69 -4.43
C TRP A 510 -19.61 -15.41 -3.33
N LYS A 511 -20.07 -14.79 -2.23
CA LYS A 511 -19.26 -14.47 -1.06
C LYS A 511 -18.91 -15.76 -0.31
N PRO A 512 -17.61 -16.10 -0.17
CA PRO A 512 -17.22 -17.32 0.55
C PRO A 512 -17.57 -17.24 2.04
N SER A 513 -17.90 -18.39 2.64
CA SER A 513 -18.21 -18.47 4.07
C SER A 513 -16.94 -18.46 4.94
N LEU A 514 -17.09 -18.15 6.24
CA LEU A 514 -15.95 -18.20 7.17
C LEU A 514 -15.32 -19.60 7.26
N SER A 515 -16.15 -20.65 7.22
CA SER A 515 -15.67 -22.04 7.23
C SER A 515 -14.76 -22.37 6.04
N TRP A 516 -15.00 -21.74 4.89
CA TRP A 516 -14.15 -21.88 3.71
C TRP A 516 -12.76 -21.24 3.97
N PHE A 517 -12.71 -20.04 4.55
CA PHE A 517 -11.44 -19.37 4.87
C PHE A 517 -10.62 -20.10 5.94
N LYS A 518 -11.29 -20.77 6.90
CA LYS A 518 -10.64 -21.54 7.98
C LYS A 518 -10.29 -22.97 7.60
N ASN A 519 -10.62 -23.44 6.40
CA ASN A 519 -10.25 -24.78 5.94
C ASN A 519 -8.79 -24.80 5.48
N ALA A 520 -7.88 -24.87 6.44
CA ALA A 520 -6.44 -24.81 6.21
C ALA A 520 -5.91 -26.04 5.44
N GLU A 521 -6.40 -27.23 5.76
CA GLU A 521 -6.02 -28.49 5.12
C GLU A 521 -6.33 -28.48 3.63
N SER A 522 -7.56 -28.10 3.24
CA SER A 522 -7.93 -28.00 1.83
C SER A 522 -7.08 -26.95 1.10
N ARG A 523 -6.88 -25.78 1.72
CA ARG A 523 -6.08 -24.70 1.14
C ARG A 523 -4.62 -25.14 0.92
N LEU A 524 -4.00 -25.79 1.90
CA LEU A 524 -2.62 -26.29 1.80
C LEU A 524 -2.49 -27.36 0.72
N ASN A 525 -3.42 -28.31 0.64
CA ASN A 525 -3.41 -29.32 -0.43
C ASN A 525 -3.47 -28.67 -1.81
N HIS A 526 -4.43 -27.76 -2.05
CA HIS A 526 -4.59 -27.11 -3.35
C HIS A 526 -3.44 -26.15 -3.70
N HIS A 527 -2.82 -25.50 -2.70
CA HIS A 527 -1.67 -24.65 -2.95
C HIS A 527 -0.39 -25.46 -3.22
N LEU A 528 -0.16 -26.53 -2.46
CA LEU A 528 0.99 -27.41 -2.69
C LEU A 528 0.86 -28.14 -4.04
N SER A 529 -0.22 -28.88 -4.29
CA SER A 529 -0.35 -29.63 -5.53
C SER A 529 -0.71 -28.75 -6.72
N GLY A 530 -1.66 -27.83 -6.58
CA GLY A 530 -2.13 -26.96 -7.67
C GLY A 530 -1.20 -25.79 -7.92
N LEU A 531 -1.11 -24.86 -6.97
CA LEU A 531 -0.34 -23.62 -7.18
C LEU A 531 1.15 -23.87 -7.38
N PHE A 532 1.78 -24.77 -6.62
CA PHE A 532 3.21 -25.08 -6.78
C PHE A 532 3.48 -26.29 -7.69
N GLY A 533 2.82 -27.42 -7.46
CA GLY A 533 3.05 -28.65 -8.24
C GLY A 533 2.69 -28.51 -9.71
N VAL A 534 1.43 -28.22 -10.03
CA VAL A 534 0.95 -28.08 -11.42
C VAL A 534 1.63 -26.92 -12.13
N SER A 535 1.85 -25.77 -11.45
CA SER A 535 2.57 -24.65 -12.06
C SER A 535 4.02 -24.98 -12.37
N SER A 536 4.74 -25.70 -11.49
CA SER A 536 6.13 -26.12 -11.75
C SER A 536 6.19 -27.17 -12.87
N LEU A 537 5.20 -28.05 -12.96
CA LEU A 537 5.08 -29.00 -14.07
C LEU A 537 4.81 -28.27 -15.40
N ALA A 538 3.88 -27.32 -15.40
CA ALA A 538 3.59 -26.49 -16.57
C ALA A 538 4.81 -25.65 -16.99
N TRP A 539 5.57 -25.14 -16.02
CA TRP A 539 6.81 -24.42 -16.28
C TRP A 539 7.90 -25.31 -16.87
N THR A 540 8.00 -26.58 -16.42
CA THR A 540 8.85 -27.58 -17.08
C THR A 540 8.42 -27.77 -18.54
N GLY A 541 7.12 -27.90 -18.79
CA GLY A 541 6.58 -28.00 -20.15
C GLY A 541 6.97 -26.79 -21.02
N HIS A 542 6.86 -25.58 -20.48
CA HIS A 542 7.31 -24.38 -21.18
C HIS A 542 8.82 -24.39 -21.47
N LEU A 543 9.66 -24.75 -20.49
CA LEU A 543 11.11 -24.81 -20.68
C LEU A 543 11.51 -25.85 -21.75
N VAL A 544 10.92 -27.05 -21.69
CA VAL A 544 11.22 -28.15 -22.61
C VAL A 544 10.74 -27.86 -24.04
N HIS A 545 9.57 -27.27 -24.19
CA HIS A 545 8.96 -27.09 -25.51
C HIS A 545 9.22 -25.72 -26.15
N VAL A 546 9.59 -24.70 -25.39
CA VAL A 546 9.77 -23.33 -25.91
C VAL A 546 11.18 -22.80 -25.62
N ALA A 547 11.62 -22.81 -24.37
CA ALA A 547 12.88 -22.18 -23.98
C ALA A 547 14.11 -22.93 -24.52
N ILE A 548 14.16 -24.26 -24.36
CA ILE A 548 15.27 -25.10 -24.84
C ILE A 548 15.38 -25.05 -26.37
N PRO A 549 14.31 -25.27 -27.16
CA PRO A 549 14.37 -25.07 -28.62
C PRO A 549 14.82 -23.65 -28.99
N GLY A 550 14.27 -22.63 -28.33
CA GLY A 550 14.70 -21.24 -28.53
C GLY A 550 16.18 -20.99 -28.22
N SER A 551 16.74 -21.70 -27.26
CA SER A 551 18.18 -21.66 -26.94
C SER A 551 19.06 -22.36 -27.98
N ARG A 552 18.48 -23.21 -28.84
CA ARG A 552 19.14 -23.94 -29.94
C ARG A 552 18.85 -23.35 -31.32
N GLY A 553 18.25 -22.16 -31.37
CA GLY A 553 17.91 -21.47 -32.62
C GLY A 553 16.64 -21.95 -33.30
N GLU A 554 15.82 -22.77 -32.64
CA GLU A 554 14.52 -23.22 -33.15
C GLU A 554 13.39 -22.33 -32.61
N TYR A 555 12.54 -21.83 -33.50
CA TYR A 555 11.44 -20.94 -33.12
C TYR A 555 10.13 -21.73 -32.94
N VAL A 556 9.73 -21.93 -31.67
CA VAL A 556 8.49 -22.64 -31.30
C VAL A 556 7.51 -21.67 -30.64
N ARG A 557 6.30 -21.56 -31.20
CA ARG A 557 5.19 -20.71 -30.73
C ARG A 557 3.85 -21.40 -30.95
N TRP A 558 2.76 -20.74 -30.55
CA TRP A 558 1.39 -21.26 -30.65
C TRP A 558 1.01 -21.79 -32.03
N SER A 559 1.60 -21.28 -33.11
CA SER A 559 1.32 -21.72 -34.48
C SER A 559 1.92 -23.09 -34.85
N ASN A 560 3.00 -23.52 -34.19
CA ASN A 560 3.74 -24.75 -34.55
C ASN A 560 4.09 -25.65 -33.34
N PHE A 561 3.70 -25.26 -32.12
CA PHE A 561 3.99 -25.99 -30.88
C PHE A 561 3.51 -27.45 -30.88
N LEU A 562 2.41 -27.74 -31.57
CA LEU A 562 1.84 -29.09 -31.65
C LEU A 562 2.53 -29.98 -32.69
N ASP A 563 3.27 -29.39 -33.63
CA ASP A 563 3.88 -30.10 -34.75
C ASP A 563 5.37 -30.42 -34.50
N ILE A 564 6.02 -29.67 -33.61
CA ILE A 564 7.45 -29.82 -33.32
C ILE A 564 7.63 -30.61 -32.01
N PRO A 565 8.17 -31.85 -32.06
CA PRO A 565 8.43 -32.61 -30.85
C PRO A 565 9.64 -32.03 -30.10
N PRO A 566 9.60 -31.92 -28.76
CA PRO A 566 10.71 -31.37 -27.98
C PRO A 566 11.94 -32.29 -27.92
N HIS A 567 11.76 -33.58 -28.26
CA HIS A 567 12.82 -34.58 -28.30
C HIS A 567 12.62 -35.48 -29.53
N PRO A 568 13.69 -35.91 -30.25
CA PRO A 568 13.55 -36.69 -31.49
C PRO A 568 12.74 -37.98 -31.38
N GLN A 569 12.76 -38.63 -30.21
CA GLN A 569 12.02 -39.87 -29.94
C GLN A 569 10.63 -39.65 -29.30
N GLY A 570 10.19 -38.39 -29.19
CA GLY A 570 8.91 -38.02 -28.61
C GLY A 570 8.69 -38.58 -27.19
N LEU A 571 7.46 -39.03 -26.91
CA LEU A 571 7.07 -39.61 -25.62
C LEU A 571 7.36 -41.13 -25.49
N GLY A 572 7.93 -41.76 -26.52
CA GLY A 572 8.23 -43.20 -26.50
C GLY A 572 9.11 -43.64 -25.31
N PRO A 573 10.25 -42.96 -25.05
CA PRO A 573 11.09 -43.24 -23.88
C PRO A 573 10.39 -43.07 -22.53
N LEU A 574 9.46 -42.11 -22.42
CA LEU A 574 8.66 -41.91 -21.21
C LEU A 574 7.77 -43.12 -20.93
N LEU A 575 7.03 -43.59 -21.95
CA LEU A 575 6.07 -44.70 -21.83
C LEU A 575 6.74 -46.07 -21.64
N THR A 576 7.96 -46.23 -22.13
CA THR A 576 8.75 -47.47 -22.00
C THR A 576 9.62 -47.52 -20.75
N GLY A 577 9.66 -46.43 -19.95
CA GLY A 577 10.47 -46.33 -18.75
C GLY A 577 11.96 -46.07 -18.99
N GLN A 578 12.37 -45.81 -20.23
CA GLN A 578 13.77 -45.53 -20.62
C GLN A 578 14.11 -44.04 -20.51
N TRP A 579 13.90 -43.45 -19.34
CA TRP A 579 14.00 -41.99 -19.15
C TRP A 579 15.41 -41.42 -19.32
N ASN A 580 16.44 -42.27 -19.20
CA ASN A 580 17.83 -41.88 -19.40
C ASN A 580 18.09 -41.34 -20.83
N LEU A 581 17.28 -41.72 -21.81
CA LEU A 581 17.40 -41.24 -23.19
C LEU A 581 17.19 -39.72 -23.29
N TYR A 582 16.35 -39.12 -22.43
CA TYR A 582 16.12 -37.67 -22.42
C TYR A 582 17.31 -36.84 -21.89
N ALA A 583 18.29 -37.49 -21.27
CA ALA A 583 19.51 -36.87 -20.76
C ALA A 583 20.72 -37.04 -21.68
N GLN A 584 20.59 -37.81 -22.76
CA GLN A 584 21.70 -38.09 -23.68
C GLN A 584 21.93 -36.93 -24.65
N ASN A 585 23.19 -36.73 -25.03
CA ASN A 585 23.63 -35.67 -25.94
C ASN A 585 23.22 -34.26 -25.44
N PRO A 586 23.75 -33.81 -24.28
CA PRO A 586 23.56 -32.45 -23.80
C PRO A 586 24.19 -31.42 -24.73
N ASP A 587 23.84 -30.15 -24.56
CA ASP A 587 24.51 -29.05 -25.26
C ASP A 587 26.02 -29.05 -24.96
N SER A 588 26.84 -28.93 -26.00
CA SER A 588 28.29 -29.01 -25.88
C SER A 588 28.88 -27.80 -25.16
N SER A 589 30.11 -27.90 -24.67
CA SER A 589 30.82 -26.75 -24.09
C SER A 589 31.08 -25.60 -25.09
N SER A 590 31.01 -25.90 -26.40
CA SER A 590 31.13 -24.94 -27.50
C SER A 590 29.77 -24.46 -28.04
N HIS A 591 28.66 -24.80 -27.38
CA HIS A 591 27.33 -24.36 -27.78
C HIS A 591 27.23 -22.83 -27.79
N LEU A 592 26.68 -22.30 -28.88
CA LEU A 592 26.36 -20.87 -29.01
C LEU A 592 24.86 -20.69 -28.80
N PHE A 593 24.51 -20.05 -27.69
CA PHE A 593 23.12 -19.84 -27.26
C PHE A 593 22.31 -19.09 -28.32
N SER A 594 21.09 -19.56 -28.56
CA SER A 594 20.17 -19.16 -29.63
C SER A 594 20.60 -19.57 -31.05
N THR A 595 21.52 -20.54 -31.19
CA THR A 595 21.91 -21.13 -32.49
C THR A 595 21.97 -22.65 -32.41
N SER A 596 21.96 -23.35 -33.54
CA SER A 596 22.11 -24.80 -33.59
C SER A 596 23.58 -25.26 -33.48
N GLN A 597 24.54 -24.34 -33.42
CA GLN A 597 25.95 -24.67 -33.37
C GLN A 597 26.33 -25.23 -31.99
N GLY A 598 26.75 -26.50 -31.95
CA GLY A 598 27.11 -27.19 -30.72
C GLY A 598 25.91 -27.55 -29.83
N ALA A 599 24.69 -27.42 -30.35
CA ALA A 599 23.45 -27.79 -29.67
C ALA A 599 23.29 -29.32 -29.60
N GLY A 600 22.82 -29.79 -28.44
CA GLY A 600 22.48 -31.18 -28.20
C GLY A 600 20.99 -31.48 -28.46
N THR A 601 20.55 -32.65 -28.01
CA THR A 601 19.14 -33.07 -28.08
C THR A 601 18.53 -33.34 -26.71
N ALA A 602 19.32 -33.37 -25.64
CA ALA A 602 18.82 -33.60 -24.29
C ALA A 602 17.78 -32.54 -23.89
N ILE A 603 16.78 -32.95 -23.10
CA ILE A 603 15.77 -32.05 -22.55
C ILE A 603 15.77 -32.01 -21.02
N LEU A 604 16.34 -33.03 -20.37
CA LEU A 604 16.43 -33.14 -18.92
C LEU A 604 17.83 -33.64 -18.55
N THR A 605 18.64 -32.79 -17.92
CA THR A 605 20.02 -33.15 -17.55
C THR A 605 20.29 -32.92 -16.07
N LEU A 606 21.49 -33.29 -15.62
CA LEU A 606 21.97 -33.01 -14.27
C LEU A 606 23.48 -32.74 -14.33
N LEU A 607 23.87 -31.79 -15.20
CA LEU A 607 25.28 -31.51 -15.55
C LEU A 607 26.02 -30.84 -14.40
N GLY A 608 25.35 -29.91 -13.70
CA GLY A 608 25.98 -29.06 -12.71
C GLY A 608 26.89 -27.98 -13.32
N GLY A 609 27.14 -26.93 -12.56
CA GLY A 609 27.93 -25.78 -13.02
C GLY A 609 27.19 -24.87 -13.99
N PHE A 610 27.92 -24.21 -14.89
CA PHE A 610 27.40 -23.16 -15.78
C PHE A 610 27.68 -23.46 -17.26
N HIS A 611 26.78 -23.00 -18.12
CA HIS A 611 26.99 -22.96 -19.55
C HIS A 611 28.14 -21.99 -19.89
N PRO A 612 29.20 -22.42 -20.62
CA PRO A 612 30.44 -21.65 -20.76
C PRO A 612 30.29 -20.25 -21.39
N GLN A 613 29.42 -20.11 -22.40
CA GLN A 613 29.20 -18.80 -23.04
C GLN A 613 28.36 -17.84 -22.18
N THR A 614 27.20 -18.30 -21.70
CA THR A 614 26.22 -17.46 -21.01
C THR A 614 26.52 -17.25 -19.53
N GLN A 615 27.46 -18.04 -18.96
CA GLN A 615 27.84 -18.02 -17.55
C GLN A 615 26.61 -18.17 -16.61
N SER A 616 25.65 -18.98 -17.03
CA SER A 616 24.40 -19.24 -16.31
C SER A 616 24.11 -20.74 -16.22
N LEU A 617 23.17 -21.12 -15.36
CA LEU A 617 22.72 -22.50 -15.20
C LEU A 617 22.20 -23.08 -16.54
N TRP A 618 22.42 -24.37 -16.75
CA TRP A 618 21.93 -25.07 -17.94
C TRP A 618 20.39 -25.10 -17.95
N LEU A 619 19.77 -24.71 -19.06
CA LEU A 619 18.30 -24.73 -19.20
C LEU A 619 17.70 -26.13 -19.01
N THR A 620 18.41 -27.17 -19.46
CA THR A 620 18.03 -28.58 -19.27
C THR A 620 18.10 -29.01 -17.80
N ASP A 621 19.02 -28.46 -17.01
CA ASP A 621 19.09 -28.68 -15.55
C ASP A 621 17.94 -27.92 -14.85
N ILE A 622 17.62 -26.69 -15.27
CA ILE A 622 16.48 -25.91 -14.74
C ILE A 622 15.16 -26.63 -15.04
N ALA A 623 14.98 -27.15 -16.25
CA ALA A 623 13.81 -27.93 -16.63
C ALA A 623 13.67 -29.19 -15.75
N HIS A 624 14.77 -29.94 -15.57
CA HIS A 624 14.77 -31.11 -14.71
C HIS A 624 14.51 -30.78 -13.24
N HIS A 625 15.05 -29.67 -12.73
CA HIS A 625 14.76 -29.17 -11.38
C HIS A 625 13.26 -28.93 -11.19
N HIS A 626 12.62 -28.20 -12.12
CA HIS A 626 11.19 -27.92 -12.04
C HIS A 626 10.31 -29.17 -12.15
N LEU A 627 10.74 -30.15 -12.94
CA LEU A 627 10.05 -31.44 -13.02
C LEU A 627 10.12 -32.19 -11.69
N ALA A 628 11.32 -32.25 -11.10
CA ALA A 628 11.55 -32.95 -9.84
C ALA A 628 10.74 -32.32 -8.69
N ILE A 629 10.80 -31.00 -8.52
CA ILE A 629 10.03 -30.33 -7.45
C ILE A 629 8.52 -30.37 -7.70
N ALA A 630 8.07 -30.41 -8.97
CA ALA A 630 6.66 -30.58 -9.28
C ALA A 630 6.11 -31.88 -8.67
N PHE A 631 6.81 -33.00 -8.85
CA PHE A 631 6.40 -34.28 -8.24
C PHE A 631 6.44 -34.24 -6.72
N ILE A 632 7.46 -33.60 -6.11
CA ILE A 632 7.51 -33.41 -4.65
C ILE A 632 6.27 -32.67 -4.15
N PHE A 633 5.90 -31.57 -4.81
CA PHE A 633 4.75 -30.76 -4.40
C PHE A 633 3.40 -31.42 -4.70
N LEU A 634 3.28 -32.15 -5.81
CA LEU A 634 2.10 -32.95 -6.12
C LEU A 634 1.87 -34.01 -5.03
N ILE A 635 2.91 -34.73 -4.61
CA ILE A 635 2.81 -35.71 -3.52
C ILE A 635 2.48 -35.02 -2.19
N ALA A 636 3.19 -33.94 -1.85
CA ALA A 636 2.97 -33.19 -0.61
C ALA A 636 1.55 -32.62 -0.50
N GLY A 637 0.95 -32.20 -1.62
CA GLY A 637 -0.42 -31.69 -1.66
C GLY A 637 -1.52 -32.75 -1.50
N HIS A 638 -1.16 -34.02 -1.27
CA HIS A 638 -2.08 -35.10 -0.89
C HIS A 638 -1.92 -35.55 0.56
N MET A 639 -1.17 -34.81 1.38
CA MET A 639 -0.87 -35.15 2.76
C MET A 639 -2.06 -34.89 3.71
N TYR A 640 -2.75 -33.76 3.56
CA TYR A 640 -3.75 -33.32 4.55
C TYR A 640 -5.15 -33.85 4.25
N ARG A 641 -5.93 -34.13 5.29
CA ARG A 641 -7.27 -34.71 5.17
C ARG A 641 -8.25 -33.70 4.61
N THR A 642 -9.04 -34.11 3.62
CA THR A 642 -10.14 -33.33 3.05
C THR A 642 -11.46 -34.12 3.18
N ASN A 643 -12.49 -33.74 2.42
CA ASN A 643 -13.78 -34.44 2.36
C ASN A 643 -13.69 -35.88 1.82
N PHE A 644 -12.54 -36.30 1.30
CA PHE A 644 -12.28 -37.68 0.85
C PHE A 644 -11.90 -38.65 1.98
N GLY A 645 -11.83 -38.19 3.24
CA GLY A 645 -11.70 -39.04 4.43
C GLY A 645 -10.29 -39.60 4.71
N ILE A 646 -9.36 -39.50 3.76
CA ILE A 646 -7.97 -39.97 3.90
C ILE A 646 -7.03 -38.76 4.01
N GLY A 647 -5.96 -38.89 4.83
CA GLY A 647 -4.96 -37.86 5.08
C GLY A 647 -4.87 -37.45 6.56
N HIS A 648 -4.00 -36.47 6.85
CA HIS A 648 -3.72 -35.98 8.20
C HIS A 648 -4.56 -34.74 8.58
N SER A 649 -5.09 -34.70 9.80
CA SER A 649 -5.54 -33.43 10.41
C SER A 649 -4.35 -32.71 11.03
N ILE A 650 -4.17 -31.43 10.73
CA ILE A 650 -3.05 -30.65 11.29
C ILE A 650 -3.24 -30.48 12.79
N LYS A 651 -4.49 -30.33 13.25
CA LYS A 651 -4.82 -30.23 14.67
C LYS A 651 -4.37 -31.47 15.43
N ASP A 652 -4.75 -32.66 14.96
CA ASP A 652 -4.37 -33.94 15.61
C ASP A 652 -2.85 -34.12 15.63
N LEU A 653 -2.16 -33.77 14.53
CA LEU A 653 -0.70 -33.83 14.46
C LEU A 653 -0.02 -32.92 15.50
N LEU A 654 -0.49 -31.68 15.63
CA LEU A 654 0.06 -30.73 16.61
C LEU A 654 -0.24 -31.19 18.04
N GLU A 655 -1.45 -31.66 18.32
CA GLU A 655 -1.81 -32.11 19.68
C GLU A 655 -1.06 -33.39 20.11
N ALA A 656 -0.74 -34.28 19.16
CA ALA A 656 0.05 -35.47 19.42
C ALA A 656 1.55 -35.19 19.59
N HIS A 657 2.06 -34.08 19.04
CA HIS A 657 3.49 -33.75 19.09
C HIS A 657 3.88 -33.10 20.42
N ILE A 658 4.02 -33.94 21.45
CA ILE A 658 4.47 -33.57 22.79
C ILE A 658 5.87 -34.15 23.01
N PRO A 659 6.87 -33.33 23.40
CA PRO A 659 8.23 -33.82 23.56
C PRO A 659 8.33 -34.85 24.70
N PRO A 660 9.04 -35.96 24.48
CA PRO A 660 9.09 -37.07 25.44
C PRO A 660 9.71 -36.68 26.79
N GLY A 661 10.55 -35.63 26.82
CA GLY A 661 11.20 -35.15 28.04
C GLY A 661 10.37 -34.18 28.90
N GLY A 662 9.15 -33.81 28.50
CA GLY A 662 8.25 -32.93 29.27
C GLY A 662 8.71 -31.48 29.49
N ARG A 663 9.94 -31.11 29.07
CA ARG A 663 10.56 -29.79 29.32
C ARG A 663 9.91 -28.61 28.59
N LEU A 664 9.00 -28.87 27.64
CA LEU A 664 8.27 -27.84 26.88
C LEU A 664 6.76 -27.81 27.20
N GLY A 665 6.37 -28.29 28.40
CA GLY A 665 4.99 -28.26 28.88
C GLY A 665 4.05 -29.11 28.02
N ARG A 666 2.86 -28.57 27.73
CA ARG A 666 1.83 -29.19 26.87
C ARG A 666 2.18 -29.21 25.37
N GLY A 667 3.39 -28.80 24.97
CA GLY A 667 3.84 -28.85 23.59
C GLY A 667 3.03 -27.94 22.67
N HIS A 668 2.58 -28.45 21.52
CA HIS A 668 1.85 -27.69 20.51
C HIS A 668 0.32 -27.65 20.69
N LYS A 669 -0.21 -28.12 21.83
CA LYS A 669 -1.66 -28.07 22.09
C LYS A 669 -2.22 -26.64 22.00
N GLY A 670 -3.37 -26.50 21.34
CA GLY A 670 -4.05 -25.22 21.13
C GLY A 670 -3.45 -24.33 20.03
N LEU A 671 -2.29 -24.69 19.44
CA LEU A 671 -1.66 -23.87 18.40
C LEU A 671 -2.45 -23.83 17.09
N TYR A 672 -3.06 -24.93 16.65
CA TYR A 672 -3.86 -24.94 15.41
C TYR A 672 -4.93 -23.83 15.44
N ASP A 673 -5.73 -23.81 16.50
CA ASP A 673 -6.80 -22.82 16.66
C ASP A 673 -6.24 -21.40 16.88
N THR A 674 -5.12 -21.26 17.58
CA THR A 674 -4.45 -19.95 17.75
C THR A 674 -4.00 -19.36 16.41
N ILE A 675 -3.38 -20.18 15.56
CA ILE A 675 -2.89 -19.78 14.24
C ILE A 675 -4.04 -19.56 13.27
N ASN A 676 -4.98 -20.51 13.18
CA ASN A 676 -6.04 -20.50 12.18
C ASN A 676 -7.09 -19.39 12.44
N ASN A 677 -7.23 -18.95 13.70
CA ASN A 677 -8.14 -17.86 14.05
C ASN A 677 -7.51 -16.46 13.96
N SER A 678 -6.19 -16.32 14.10
CA SER A 678 -5.51 -15.02 14.01
C SER A 678 -4.92 -14.77 12.63
N ILE A 679 -5.39 -13.72 11.97
CA ILE A 679 -4.84 -13.26 10.68
C ILE A 679 -3.47 -12.61 10.88
N HIS A 680 -3.23 -11.95 12.03
CA HIS A 680 -1.94 -11.36 12.34
C HIS A 680 -0.86 -12.44 12.56
N PHE A 681 -1.21 -13.57 13.18
CA PHE A 681 -0.28 -14.69 13.29
C PHE A 681 0.06 -15.30 11.91
N GLN A 682 -0.97 -15.54 11.07
CA GLN A 682 -0.77 -16.06 9.71
C GLN A 682 0.07 -15.11 8.85
N LEU A 683 -0.19 -13.80 8.91
CA LEU A 683 0.57 -12.81 8.18
C LEU A 683 2.01 -12.70 8.71
N GLY A 684 2.20 -12.75 10.02
CA GLY A 684 3.54 -12.80 10.64
C GLY A 684 4.36 -13.99 10.13
N LEU A 685 3.79 -15.20 10.10
CA LEU A 685 4.44 -16.38 9.55
C LEU A 685 4.70 -16.28 8.05
N ALA A 686 3.70 -15.83 7.28
CA ALA A 686 3.83 -15.71 5.82
C ALA A 686 4.93 -14.71 5.44
N LEU A 687 5.00 -13.56 6.14
CA LEU A 687 6.08 -12.59 5.97
C LEU A 687 7.43 -13.16 6.42
N ALA A 688 7.52 -13.86 7.55
CA ALA A 688 8.79 -14.46 7.98
C ALA A 688 9.32 -15.47 6.95
N SER A 689 8.46 -16.36 6.45
CA SER A 689 8.84 -17.32 5.40
C SER A 689 9.20 -16.60 4.10
N LEU A 690 8.41 -15.62 3.67
CA LEU A 690 8.66 -14.86 2.45
C LEU A 690 9.97 -14.06 2.54
N GLY A 691 10.24 -13.42 3.67
CA GLY A 691 11.46 -12.64 3.88
C GLY A 691 12.72 -13.50 3.83
N VAL A 692 12.68 -14.70 4.42
CA VAL A 692 13.78 -15.69 4.31
C VAL A 692 14.01 -16.10 2.86
N ILE A 693 12.96 -16.49 2.12
CA ILE A 693 13.14 -16.91 0.73
C ILE A 693 13.54 -15.73 -0.18
N THR A 694 13.10 -14.50 0.10
CA THR A 694 13.54 -13.31 -0.66
C THR A 694 15.04 -13.05 -0.46
N SER A 695 15.56 -13.18 0.76
CA SER A 695 17.00 -13.08 0.99
C SER A 695 17.75 -14.25 0.33
N LEU A 696 17.19 -15.47 0.37
CA LEU A 696 17.74 -16.64 -0.31
C LEU A 696 17.82 -16.44 -1.83
N VAL A 697 16.78 -15.85 -2.44
CA VAL A 697 16.77 -15.47 -3.86
C VAL A 697 17.93 -14.54 -4.16
N ALA A 698 18.16 -13.50 -3.35
CA ALA A 698 19.31 -12.61 -3.53
C ALA A 698 20.65 -13.38 -3.48
N GLN A 699 20.83 -14.23 -2.47
CA GLN A 699 22.09 -14.99 -2.30
C GLN A 699 22.33 -16.01 -3.43
N HIS A 700 21.29 -16.70 -3.89
CA HIS A 700 21.41 -17.70 -4.94
C HIS A 700 21.52 -17.08 -6.33
N MET A 701 20.80 -15.99 -6.64
CA MET A 701 20.82 -15.41 -7.99
C MET A 701 22.18 -14.84 -8.39
N TYR A 702 22.97 -14.30 -7.45
CA TYR A 702 24.30 -13.79 -7.79
C TYR A 702 25.35 -14.89 -7.90
N SER A 703 25.26 -15.94 -7.07
CA SER A 703 26.24 -17.03 -7.01
C SER A 703 25.94 -18.17 -7.97
N LEU A 704 24.68 -18.38 -8.31
CA LEU A 704 24.16 -19.35 -9.28
C LEU A 704 23.26 -18.63 -10.30
N PRO A 705 23.85 -17.86 -11.24
CA PRO A 705 23.07 -17.07 -12.20
C PRO A 705 22.17 -17.96 -13.05
N ALA A 706 20.85 -17.75 -12.98
CA ALA A 706 19.87 -18.58 -13.69
C ALA A 706 19.53 -18.07 -15.10
N TYR A 707 19.95 -16.86 -15.45
CA TYR A 707 19.58 -16.20 -16.70
C TYR A 707 20.80 -15.97 -17.59
N ALA A 708 20.65 -16.26 -18.88
CA ALA A 708 21.71 -16.11 -19.87
C ALA A 708 22.24 -14.67 -19.88
N PHE A 709 23.55 -14.54 -19.78
CA PHE A 709 24.31 -13.28 -19.82
C PHE A 709 24.15 -12.33 -18.62
N ILE A 710 23.40 -12.72 -17.58
CA ILE A 710 23.20 -11.83 -16.42
C ILE A 710 24.45 -11.68 -15.55
N ALA A 711 25.32 -12.69 -15.54
CA ALA A 711 26.58 -12.64 -14.80
C ALA A 711 27.58 -11.63 -15.39
N GLN A 712 27.43 -11.30 -16.68
CA GLN A 712 28.23 -10.27 -17.35
C GLN A 712 27.60 -8.87 -17.27
N ASP A 713 26.33 -8.74 -16.84
CA ASP A 713 25.68 -7.46 -16.59
C ASP A 713 25.79 -7.07 -15.11
N PHE A 714 26.94 -6.50 -14.77
CA PHE A 714 27.32 -6.17 -13.39
C PHE A 714 26.36 -5.20 -12.71
N THR A 715 25.85 -4.20 -13.43
CA THR A 715 24.94 -3.19 -12.85
C THR A 715 23.59 -3.82 -12.51
N THR A 716 23.06 -4.65 -13.41
CA THR A 716 21.83 -5.41 -13.16
C THR A 716 22.00 -6.39 -12.00
N GLN A 717 23.12 -7.13 -11.93
CA GLN A 717 23.36 -8.06 -10.83
C GLN A 717 23.41 -7.33 -9.47
N ALA A 718 24.08 -6.17 -9.42
CA ALA A 718 24.15 -5.33 -8.24
C ALA A 718 22.78 -4.80 -7.81
N ALA A 719 21.99 -4.31 -8.77
CA ALA A 719 20.64 -3.82 -8.53
C ALA A 719 19.72 -4.93 -8.00
N LEU A 720 19.75 -6.13 -8.59
CA LEU A 720 18.90 -7.25 -8.19
C LEU A 720 19.24 -7.78 -6.79
N TYR A 721 20.52 -7.96 -6.46
CA TYR A 721 20.93 -8.37 -5.13
C TYR A 721 20.45 -7.36 -4.07
N THR A 722 20.75 -6.08 -4.30
CA THR A 722 20.38 -4.99 -3.39
C THR A 722 18.87 -4.91 -3.21
N HIS A 723 18.13 -4.89 -4.32
CA HIS A 723 16.66 -4.81 -4.32
C HIS A 723 16.02 -5.90 -3.46
N HIS A 724 16.38 -7.16 -3.68
CA HIS A 724 15.80 -8.28 -2.94
C HIS A 724 16.23 -8.28 -1.47
N GLN A 725 17.45 -7.85 -1.12
CA GLN A 725 17.86 -7.74 0.28
C GLN A 725 17.09 -6.67 1.06
N TYR A 726 16.84 -5.50 0.47
CA TYR A 726 16.01 -4.48 1.13
C TYR A 726 14.57 -4.95 1.29
N ILE A 727 13.97 -5.58 0.27
CA ILE A 727 12.63 -6.15 0.37
C ILE A 727 12.57 -7.21 1.49
N ALA A 728 13.55 -8.11 1.54
CA ALA A 728 13.64 -9.11 2.61
C ALA A 728 13.67 -8.46 4.00
N GLY A 729 14.47 -7.40 4.19
CA GLY A 729 14.53 -6.65 5.45
C GLY A 729 13.18 -6.04 5.87
N PHE A 730 12.47 -5.40 4.93
CA PHE A 730 11.13 -4.84 5.20
C PHE A 730 10.09 -5.92 5.50
N ILE A 731 10.10 -7.02 4.75
CA ILE A 731 9.19 -8.14 4.98
C ILE A 731 9.46 -8.78 6.36
N MET A 732 10.73 -9.00 6.72
CA MET A 732 11.12 -9.57 8.01
C MET A 732 10.73 -8.67 9.19
N THR A 733 10.95 -7.36 9.10
CA THR A 733 10.51 -6.42 10.16
C THR A 733 8.97 -6.40 10.28
N GLY A 734 8.25 -6.45 9.16
CA GLY A 734 6.79 -6.61 9.12
C GLY A 734 6.30 -7.90 9.79
N ALA A 735 7.01 -9.02 9.62
CA ALA A 735 6.67 -10.29 10.26
C ALA A 735 6.58 -10.18 11.79
N PHE A 736 7.61 -9.57 12.41
CA PHE A 736 7.65 -9.37 13.84
C PHE A 736 6.67 -8.29 14.33
N ALA A 737 6.41 -7.25 13.52
CA ALA A 737 5.36 -6.27 13.82
C ALA A 737 3.98 -6.94 13.94
N HIS A 738 3.63 -7.81 12.97
CA HIS A 738 2.37 -8.57 13.01
C HIS A 738 2.36 -9.61 14.14
N GLY A 739 3.52 -10.20 14.49
CA GLY A 739 3.66 -11.02 15.70
C GLY A 739 3.36 -10.25 16.99
N ALA A 740 3.85 -9.01 17.12
CA ALA A 740 3.54 -8.15 18.27
C ALA A 740 2.05 -7.76 18.31
N ILE A 741 1.45 -7.43 17.16
CA ILE A 741 0.01 -7.14 17.07
C ILE A 741 -0.82 -8.36 17.49
N PHE A 742 -0.43 -9.57 17.08
CA PHE A 742 -1.04 -10.82 17.53
C PHE A 742 -1.00 -10.94 19.07
N PHE A 743 0.16 -10.73 19.69
CA PHE A 743 0.29 -10.83 21.15
C PHE A 743 -0.59 -9.83 21.90
N ILE A 744 -0.88 -8.67 21.32
CA ILE A 744 -1.76 -7.66 21.94
C ILE A 744 -3.23 -8.04 21.74
N ARG A 745 -3.64 -8.28 20.48
CA ARG A 745 -5.06 -8.35 20.09
C ARG A 745 -5.68 -9.73 20.18
N ASP A 746 -4.92 -10.76 19.76
CA ASP A 746 -5.49 -12.06 19.43
C ASP A 746 -5.02 -13.18 20.38
N TYR A 747 -3.90 -12.98 21.10
CA TYR A 747 -3.37 -13.97 22.03
C TYR A 747 -4.28 -14.16 23.24
N ASN A 748 -4.75 -15.41 23.43
CA ASN A 748 -5.52 -15.84 24.59
C ASN A 748 -4.66 -16.74 25.51
N PRO A 749 -4.31 -16.26 26.73
CA PRO A 749 -3.54 -17.04 27.69
C PRO A 749 -4.19 -18.36 28.12
N ALA A 750 -5.52 -18.39 28.29
CA ALA A 750 -6.23 -19.59 28.75
C ALA A 750 -6.16 -20.72 27.71
N GLN A 751 -6.30 -20.38 26.43
CA GLN A 751 -6.17 -21.35 25.33
C GLN A 751 -4.73 -21.88 25.20
N ASN A 752 -3.74 -21.05 25.51
CA ASN A 752 -2.31 -21.35 25.32
C ASN A 752 -1.60 -21.79 26.61
N GLU A 753 -2.32 -22.02 27.70
CA GLU A 753 -1.73 -22.33 29.03
C GLU A 753 -0.67 -23.43 28.96
N ASP A 754 0.52 -23.22 29.53
CA ASP A 754 1.65 -24.18 29.54
C ASP A 754 2.00 -24.80 28.17
N ASN A 755 1.59 -24.22 27.04
CA ASN A 755 2.06 -24.63 25.72
C ASN A 755 3.36 -23.89 25.38
N VAL A 756 3.97 -24.21 24.24
CA VAL A 756 5.26 -23.59 23.84
C VAL A 756 5.21 -22.05 23.76
N LEU A 757 4.05 -21.47 23.43
CA LEU A 757 3.89 -20.02 23.30
C LEU A 757 3.78 -19.34 24.67
N ALA A 758 3.02 -19.92 25.60
CA ALA A 758 2.95 -19.43 26.98
C ALA A 758 4.31 -19.55 27.67
N ARG A 759 4.98 -20.71 27.53
CA ARG A 759 6.30 -20.91 28.13
C ARG A 759 7.30 -19.87 27.65
N MET A 760 7.33 -19.57 26.34
CA MET A 760 8.20 -18.50 25.80
C MET A 760 8.00 -17.16 26.50
N LEU A 761 6.75 -16.81 26.83
CA LEU A 761 6.44 -15.58 27.58
C LEU A 761 6.89 -15.67 29.05
N ASP A 762 6.81 -16.84 29.68
CA ASP A 762 7.21 -17.06 31.08
C ASP A 762 8.72 -16.89 31.32
N HIS A 763 9.55 -17.08 30.29
CA HIS A 763 11.01 -16.88 30.36
C HIS A 763 11.52 -15.83 29.37
N LYS A 764 10.68 -14.86 29.01
CA LYS A 764 11.04 -13.80 28.04
C LYS A 764 12.27 -13.00 28.44
N GLU A 765 12.49 -12.76 29.73
CA GLU A 765 13.65 -12.02 30.24
C GLU A 765 14.97 -12.78 29.96
N ALA A 766 14.95 -14.11 30.01
CA ALA A 766 16.11 -14.92 29.65
C ALA A 766 16.42 -14.77 28.15
N ILE A 767 15.42 -14.84 27.28
CA ILE A 767 15.60 -14.67 25.82
C ILE A 767 16.16 -13.28 25.51
N ILE A 768 15.55 -12.23 26.06
CA ILE A 768 15.95 -10.84 25.82
C ILE A 768 17.36 -10.57 26.34
N SER A 769 17.71 -11.04 27.55
CA SER A 769 19.04 -10.84 28.12
C SER A 769 20.15 -11.56 27.33
N HIS A 770 19.91 -12.75 26.81
CA HIS A 770 20.89 -13.46 25.98
C HIS A 770 21.09 -12.78 24.62
N LEU A 771 20.01 -12.33 23.97
CA LEU A 771 20.11 -11.53 22.75
C LEU A 771 20.86 -10.23 23.00
N SER A 772 20.61 -9.56 24.14
CA SER A 772 21.34 -8.35 24.52
C SER A 772 22.83 -8.62 24.75
N TRP A 773 23.18 -9.71 25.45
CA TRP A 773 24.57 -10.12 25.63
C TRP A 773 25.26 -10.41 24.29
N ALA A 774 24.61 -11.16 23.39
CA ALA A 774 25.16 -11.48 22.09
C ALA A 774 25.40 -10.22 21.24
N SER A 775 24.44 -9.28 21.22
CA SER A 775 24.59 -7.98 20.55
C SER A 775 25.76 -7.17 21.12
N LEU A 776 25.88 -7.07 22.45
CA LEU A 776 26.98 -6.35 23.09
C LEU A 776 28.33 -7.02 22.83
N PHE A 777 28.40 -8.35 22.93
CA PHE A 777 29.59 -9.13 22.66
C PHE A 777 30.08 -8.91 21.22
N LEU A 778 29.20 -9.08 20.23
CA LEU A 778 29.54 -8.83 18.83
C LEU A 778 29.94 -7.35 18.61
N GLY A 779 29.21 -6.41 19.21
CA GLY A 779 29.47 -4.98 19.08
C GLY A 779 30.85 -4.58 19.57
N PHE A 780 31.22 -4.96 20.79
CA PHE A 780 32.51 -4.62 21.38
C PHE A 780 33.68 -5.23 20.61
N HIS A 781 33.59 -6.50 20.21
CA HIS A 781 34.71 -7.18 19.55
C HIS A 781 34.85 -6.76 18.09
N THR A 782 33.75 -6.67 17.33
CA THR A 782 33.83 -6.28 15.91
C THR A 782 34.27 -4.84 15.75
N LEU A 783 33.65 -3.89 16.45
CA LEU A 783 34.06 -2.49 16.39
C LEU A 783 35.46 -2.29 16.98
N GLY A 784 35.77 -2.98 18.07
CA GLY A 784 37.10 -2.92 18.70
C GLY A 784 38.21 -3.37 17.77
N LEU A 785 38.01 -4.44 17.00
CA LEU A 785 38.98 -4.92 16.00
C LEU A 785 39.12 -3.94 14.83
N TYR A 786 38.01 -3.41 14.30
CA TYR A 786 38.07 -2.38 13.26
C TYR A 786 38.85 -1.15 13.71
N VAL A 787 38.55 -0.62 14.90
CA VAL A 787 39.26 0.54 15.48
C VAL A 787 40.72 0.23 15.75
N HIS A 788 41.05 -0.94 16.28
CA HIS A 788 42.45 -1.38 16.45
C HIS A 788 43.18 -1.36 15.11
N ASN A 789 42.59 -1.93 14.06
CA ASN A 789 43.21 -2.00 12.73
C ASN A 789 43.39 -0.60 12.10
N ASP A 790 42.41 0.30 12.25
CA ASP A 790 42.54 1.70 11.83
C ASP A 790 43.72 2.39 12.55
N VAL A 791 43.86 2.21 13.87
CA VAL A 791 44.96 2.82 14.64
C VAL A 791 46.32 2.25 14.22
N MET A 792 46.43 0.94 14.02
CA MET A 792 47.68 0.31 13.59
C MET A 792 48.08 0.79 12.19
N LEU A 793 47.12 0.96 11.28
CA LEU A 793 47.39 1.51 9.96
C LEU A 793 47.77 2.99 10.04
N ALA A 794 47.10 3.79 10.86
CA ALA A 794 47.40 5.21 11.04
C ALA A 794 48.81 5.43 11.63
N PHE A 795 49.30 4.50 12.45
CA PHE A 795 50.68 4.50 12.96
C PHE A 795 51.73 3.95 11.98
N GLY A 796 51.32 3.54 10.77
CA GLY A 796 52.24 3.00 9.78
C GLY A 796 52.77 1.60 10.10
N THR A 797 52.06 0.84 10.96
CA THR A 797 52.40 -0.53 11.34
C THR A 797 51.27 -1.51 10.95
N PRO A 798 50.95 -1.68 9.65
CA PRO A 798 49.86 -2.52 9.19
C PRO A 798 50.03 -4.01 9.57
N GLU A 799 51.26 -4.47 9.76
CA GLU A 799 51.58 -5.83 10.21
C GLU A 799 51.11 -6.13 11.64
N LYS A 800 50.77 -5.10 12.43
CA LYS A 800 50.21 -5.23 13.79
C LYS A 800 48.69 -5.26 13.83
N GLN A 801 48.03 -5.20 12.66
CA GLN A 801 46.60 -5.47 12.57
C GLN A 801 46.28 -6.88 13.07
N ILE A 802 45.08 -7.05 13.63
CA ILE A 802 44.58 -8.36 14.01
C ILE A 802 43.76 -8.89 12.83
N LEU A 803 44.34 -9.82 12.09
CA LEU A 803 43.75 -10.43 10.90
C LEU A 803 43.34 -11.87 11.23
N ILE A 804 42.03 -12.11 11.30
CA ILE A 804 41.46 -13.41 11.68
C ILE A 804 40.90 -14.08 10.43
N GLU A 805 41.40 -15.26 10.10
CA GLU A 805 40.91 -16.05 8.98
C GLU A 805 39.54 -16.70 9.28
N PRO A 806 38.56 -16.65 8.35
CA PRO A 806 37.26 -17.30 8.52
C PRO A 806 37.35 -18.81 8.23
N ILE A 807 38.15 -19.54 9.01
CA ILE A 807 38.49 -20.96 8.80
C ILE A 807 37.25 -21.85 8.65
N PHE A 808 36.19 -21.60 9.44
CA PHE A 808 34.95 -22.39 9.32
C PHE A 808 34.27 -22.20 7.97
N ALA A 809 34.24 -20.98 7.44
CA ALA A 809 33.64 -20.73 6.14
C ALA A 809 34.54 -21.24 5.00
N GLN A 810 35.87 -21.13 5.13
CA GLN A 810 36.83 -21.72 4.18
C GLN A 810 36.71 -23.25 4.15
N TRP A 811 36.54 -23.88 5.31
CA TRP A 811 36.26 -25.31 5.42
C TRP A 811 34.96 -25.71 4.71
N ILE A 812 33.88 -24.90 4.82
CA ILE A 812 32.63 -25.13 4.08
C ILE A 812 32.87 -25.04 2.56
N GLN A 813 33.65 -24.05 2.09
CA GLN A 813 33.99 -23.94 0.66
C GLN A 813 34.77 -25.18 0.18
N SER A 814 35.71 -25.68 0.98
CA SER A 814 36.44 -26.91 0.65
C SER A 814 35.58 -28.17 0.76
N ALA A 815 34.67 -28.26 1.72
CA ALA A 815 33.67 -29.32 1.78
C ALA A 815 32.79 -29.37 0.52
N HIS A 816 32.60 -28.22 -0.14
CA HIS A 816 31.94 -28.08 -1.44
C HIS A 816 32.89 -28.25 -2.65
N GLY A 817 34.15 -28.66 -2.45
CA GLY A 817 35.06 -29.00 -3.54
C GLY A 817 36.02 -27.88 -3.97
N LYS A 818 36.06 -26.75 -3.24
CA LYS A 818 37.05 -25.71 -3.49
C LYS A 818 38.42 -26.08 -2.94
N THR A 819 39.42 -26.20 -3.81
CA THR A 819 40.74 -26.75 -3.46
C THR A 819 41.76 -25.69 -3.03
N SER A 820 41.48 -24.40 -3.25
CA SER A 820 42.42 -23.29 -3.02
C SER A 820 42.89 -23.13 -1.57
N TYR A 821 42.15 -23.66 -0.59
CA TYR A 821 42.49 -23.56 0.84
C TYR A 821 43.31 -24.73 1.37
N GLY A 822 43.47 -25.81 0.59
CA GLY A 822 44.26 -26.97 1.00
C GLY A 822 43.62 -27.90 2.03
N PHE A 823 42.33 -27.73 2.37
CA PHE A 823 41.59 -28.73 3.16
C PHE A 823 41.20 -29.93 2.29
N ASP A 824 41.56 -31.14 2.71
CA ASP A 824 41.20 -32.40 2.06
C ASP A 824 39.97 -33.04 2.77
N VAL A 825 38.77 -32.54 2.48
CA VAL A 825 37.53 -32.93 3.17
C VAL A 825 36.35 -33.05 2.19
N LEU A 826 35.50 -34.07 2.38
CA LEU A 826 34.27 -34.27 1.60
C LEU A 826 34.50 -34.16 0.07
N LEU A 827 33.97 -33.12 -0.60
CA LEU A 827 34.06 -32.98 -2.06
C LEU A 827 35.41 -32.44 -2.56
N SER A 828 36.27 -31.88 -1.71
CA SER A 828 37.66 -31.59 -2.12
C SER A 828 38.54 -32.84 -2.07
N SER A 829 38.09 -33.89 -1.37
CA SER A 829 38.79 -35.17 -1.29
C SER A 829 38.40 -36.12 -2.41
N THR A 830 39.31 -36.35 -3.35
CA THR A 830 39.08 -37.20 -4.53
C THR A 830 38.87 -38.69 -4.20
N SER A 831 39.14 -39.10 -2.95
CA SER A 831 38.93 -40.45 -2.44
C SER A 831 37.67 -40.58 -1.55
N GLY A 832 37.00 -39.47 -1.23
CA GLY A 832 35.89 -39.44 -0.29
C GLY A 832 34.59 -40.10 -0.82
N PRO A 833 33.74 -40.68 0.05
CA PRO A 833 32.46 -41.25 -0.36
C PRO A 833 31.53 -40.25 -1.08
N ALA A 834 31.49 -39.00 -0.60
CA ALA A 834 30.69 -37.94 -1.19
C ALA A 834 31.15 -37.59 -2.62
N PHE A 835 32.47 -37.55 -2.84
CA PHE A 835 33.05 -37.31 -4.16
C PHE A 835 32.70 -38.46 -5.12
N ASN A 836 32.91 -39.70 -4.68
CA ASN A 836 32.66 -40.89 -5.51
C ASN A 836 31.19 -41.03 -5.92
N ALA A 837 30.24 -40.65 -5.05
CA ALA A 837 28.81 -40.72 -5.35
C ALA A 837 28.39 -39.75 -6.48
N GLY A 838 29.01 -38.57 -6.57
CA GLY A 838 28.67 -37.54 -7.55
C GLY A 838 29.48 -37.56 -8.85
N ARG A 839 30.61 -38.28 -8.88
CA ARG A 839 31.69 -38.17 -9.90
C ARG A 839 31.23 -38.27 -11.35
N ASN A 840 30.19 -39.03 -11.65
CA ASN A 840 29.71 -39.29 -13.01
C ASN A 840 28.38 -38.58 -13.34
N ILE A 841 27.91 -37.66 -12.49
CA ILE A 841 26.60 -37.00 -12.63
C ILE A 841 26.80 -35.48 -12.69
N TRP A 842 26.64 -34.77 -11.57
CA TRP A 842 26.70 -33.30 -11.49
C TRP A 842 28.06 -32.77 -11.02
N LEU A 843 28.86 -33.62 -10.36
CA LEU A 843 30.04 -33.20 -9.64
C LEU A 843 31.14 -32.62 -10.54
N PRO A 844 31.44 -33.16 -11.74
CA PRO A 844 32.46 -32.57 -12.61
C PRO A 844 32.14 -31.13 -13.02
N GLY A 845 30.89 -30.85 -13.42
CA GLY A 845 30.45 -29.50 -13.77
C GLY A 845 30.50 -28.54 -12.58
N TRP A 846 30.09 -29.01 -11.41
CA TRP A 846 30.20 -28.26 -10.16
C TRP A 846 31.65 -27.94 -9.76
N LEU A 847 32.54 -28.94 -9.78
CA LEU A 847 33.95 -28.76 -9.41
C LEU A 847 34.68 -27.81 -10.36
N ASN A 848 34.32 -27.82 -11.64
CA ASN A 848 34.82 -26.85 -12.61
C ASN A 848 34.34 -25.43 -12.23
N ALA A 849 33.05 -25.25 -11.98
CA ALA A 849 32.49 -23.94 -11.63
C ALA A 849 33.05 -23.40 -10.30
N VAL A 850 33.12 -24.19 -9.23
CA VAL A 850 33.54 -23.71 -7.89
C VAL A 850 35.04 -23.39 -7.79
N ASN A 851 35.86 -23.93 -8.70
CA ASN A 851 37.30 -23.66 -8.75
C ASN A 851 37.67 -22.62 -9.83
N GLU A 852 36.71 -22.09 -10.58
CA GLU A 852 36.92 -21.01 -11.54
C GLU A 852 36.81 -19.64 -10.83
N ASN A 853 37.92 -18.91 -10.81
CA ASN A 853 38.01 -17.64 -10.07
C ASN A 853 37.33 -16.45 -10.78
N LYS A 854 36.83 -16.66 -12.00
CA LYS A 854 36.14 -15.61 -12.79
C LYS A 854 34.64 -15.48 -12.49
N ASN A 855 34.04 -16.41 -11.74
CA ASN A 855 32.62 -16.35 -11.38
C ASN A 855 32.42 -16.04 -9.89
N SER A 856 31.16 -15.90 -9.47
CA SER A 856 30.78 -15.57 -8.10
C SER A 856 30.40 -16.77 -7.21
N LEU A 857 30.58 -18.01 -7.69
CA LEU A 857 30.27 -19.22 -6.94
C LEU A 857 31.33 -19.47 -5.86
N PHE A 858 30.96 -19.30 -4.59
CA PHE A 858 31.87 -19.43 -3.45
C PHE A 858 33.16 -18.60 -3.62
N LEU A 859 33.01 -17.28 -3.73
CA LEU A 859 34.14 -16.35 -3.78
C LEU A 859 35.15 -16.59 -2.67
N THR A 860 36.43 -16.38 -2.97
CA THR A 860 37.49 -16.49 -1.96
C THR A 860 37.26 -15.49 -0.83
N ILE A 861 37.35 -15.98 0.41
CA ILE A 861 37.15 -15.22 1.64
C ILE A 861 38.41 -15.20 2.52
N GLY A 862 38.63 -14.08 3.20
CA GLY A 862 39.75 -13.84 4.13
C GLY A 862 39.38 -12.92 5.30
N PRO A 863 40.35 -12.22 5.93
CA PRO A 863 40.13 -11.46 7.16
C PRO A 863 39.14 -10.29 7.04
N GLY A 864 39.11 -9.61 5.90
CA GLY A 864 38.13 -8.56 5.62
C GLY A 864 36.69 -9.09 5.62
N ASP A 865 36.48 -10.26 5.02
CA ASP A 865 35.20 -10.96 5.03
C ASP A 865 34.80 -11.38 6.45
N PHE A 866 35.76 -11.89 7.24
CA PHE A 866 35.49 -12.28 8.63
C PHE A 866 34.90 -11.13 9.43
N LEU A 867 35.53 -9.96 9.40
CA LEU A 867 35.10 -8.80 10.19
C LEU A 867 33.70 -8.31 9.79
N VAL A 868 33.43 -8.22 8.48
CA VAL A 868 32.13 -7.73 8.01
C VAL A 868 31.00 -8.73 8.23
N HIS A 869 31.27 -10.05 8.18
CA HIS A 869 30.26 -11.04 8.57
C HIS A 869 29.89 -10.95 10.06
N HIS A 870 30.85 -10.60 10.94
CA HIS A 870 30.55 -10.34 12.35
C HIS A 870 29.79 -9.02 12.55
N ALA A 871 30.04 -8.00 11.71
CA ALA A 871 29.23 -6.78 11.70
C ALA A 871 27.79 -7.06 11.23
N ILE A 872 27.61 -7.89 10.20
CA ILE A 872 26.29 -8.34 9.76
C ILE A 872 25.59 -9.13 10.87
N ALA A 873 26.32 -10.04 11.54
CA ALA A 873 25.79 -10.78 12.68
C ALA A 873 25.35 -9.85 13.81
N LEU A 874 26.13 -8.82 14.15
CA LEU A 874 25.76 -7.77 15.11
C LEU A 874 24.45 -7.09 14.70
N GLY A 875 24.35 -6.68 13.43
CA GLY A 875 23.15 -6.02 12.91
C GLY A 875 21.91 -6.90 13.00
N LEU A 876 22.02 -8.18 12.59
CA LEU A 876 20.93 -9.15 12.66
C LEU A 876 20.50 -9.45 14.11
N HIS A 877 21.44 -9.68 15.02
CA HIS A 877 21.12 -9.95 16.44
C HIS A 877 20.50 -8.73 17.11
N THR A 878 20.98 -7.52 16.82
CA THR A 878 20.44 -6.30 17.41
C THR A 878 19.06 -5.95 16.85
N THR A 879 18.85 -6.11 15.54
CA THR A 879 17.51 -5.96 14.94
C THR A 879 16.53 -6.98 15.53
N THR A 880 16.96 -8.23 15.68
CA THR A 880 16.16 -9.31 16.30
C THR A 880 15.85 -9.01 17.76
N LEU A 881 16.82 -8.53 18.53
CA LEU A 881 16.65 -8.12 19.92
C LEU A 881 15.52 -7.07 20.04
N ILE A 882 15.57 -6.02 19.23
CA ILE A 882 14.58 -4.93 19.28
C ILE A 882 13.18 -5.46 18.93
N LEU A 883 13.06 -6.24 17.85
CA LEU A 883 11.78 -6.81 17.40
C LEU A 883 11.20 -7.82 18.38
N VAL A 884 12.02 -8.75 18.87
CA VAL A 884 11.61 -9.79 19.84
C VAL A 884 11.23 -9.14 21.16
N LYS A 885 12.03 -8.22 21.69
CA LYS A 885 11.68 -7.49 22.92
C LYS A 885 10.39 -6.70 22.74
N GLY A 886 10.21 -6.04 21.59
CA GLY A 886 8.98 -5.34 21.24
C GLY A 886 7.73 -6.24 21.29
N ALA A 887 7.84 -7.47 20.76
CA ALA A 887 6.75 -8.45 20.77
C ALA A 887 6.50 -9.08 22.15
N LEU A 888 7.55 -9.46 22.88
CA LEU A 888 7.42 -10.14 24.18
C LEU A 888 7.00 -9.19 25.32
N ASP A 889 7.34 -7.90 25.24
CA ASP A 889 6.88 -6.87 26.17
C ASP A 889 5.62 -6.12 25.70
N ALA A 890 5.01 -6.55 24.59
CA ALA A 890 3.87 -5.88 23.98
C ALA A 890 2.65 -5.85 24.91
N ARG A 891 2.43 -6.93 25.68
CA ARG A 891 1.30 -7.05 26.61
C ARG A 891 1.53 -6.32 27.93
N GLY A 892 2.78 -6.15 28.33
CA GLY A 892 3.14 -5.55 29.61
C GLY A 892 4.62 -5.76 29.94
N SER A 893 5.21 -4.79 30.64
CA SER A 893 6.56 -4.86 31.22
C SER A 893 6.51 -4.36 32.67
N LYS A 894 7.62 -4.48 33.42
CA LYS A 894 7.68 -3.96 34.80
C LYS A 894 7.41 -2.44 34.89
N LEU A 895 7.77 -1.68 33.86
CA LEU A 895 7.59 -0.23 33.81
C LEU A 895 6.14 0.17 33.48
N MET A 896 5.44 -0.63 32.67
CA MET A 896 4.04 -0.43 32.28
C MET A 896 3.35 -1.81 32.15
N PRO A 897 2.78 -2.33 33.26
CA PRO A 897 2.22 -3.69 33.30
C PRO A 897 0.95 -3.89 32.45
N ASP A 898 0.19 -2.82 32.24
CA ASP A 898 -1.11 -2.74 31.58
C ASP A 898 -1.02 -2.34 30.09
N LYS A 899 0.16 -2.49 29.48
CA LYS A 899 0.42 -2.04 28.10
C LYS A 899 -0.57 -2.56 27.06
N LYS A 900 -1.04 -3.80 27.21
CA LYS A 900 -2.04 -4.40 26.31
C LYS A 900 -3.32 -3.56 26.17
N ASP A 901 -3.69 -2.79 27.20
CA ASP A 901 -4.95 -2.06 27.26
C ASP A 901 -4.91 -0.79 26.39
N PHE A 902 -3.71 -0.35 25.98
CA PHE A 902 -3.47 0.83 25.13
C PHE A 902 -3.32 0.49 23.64
N GLY A 903 -3.25 -0.81 23.30
CA GLY A 903 -3.07 -1.27 21.93
C GLY A 903 -1.63 -1.22 21.42
N TYR A 904 -1.45 -1.39 20.11
CA TYR A 904 -0.13 -1.53 19.47
C TYR A 904 0.65 -0.21 19.38
N SER A 905 -0.04 0.89 19.10
CA SER A 905 0.55 2.17 18.74
C SER A 905 0.00 3.30 19.61
N PHE A 906 0.83 3.80 20.53
CA PHE A 906 0.52 4.93 21.40
C PHE A 906 1.80 5.70 21.75
N PRO A 907 1.75 7.00 22.12
CA PRO A 907 2.95 7.84 22.23
C PRO A 907 3.92 7.48 23.36
N CYS A 908 3.36 7.36 24.57
CA CYS A 908 4.00 7.09 25.86
C CYS A 908 2.90 6.92 26.93
N ASP A 909 3.30 6.60 28.17
CA ASP A 909 2.44 6.64 29.37
C ASP A 909 2.91 7.77 30.33
N GLY A 910 3.12 8.95 29.76
CA GLY A 910 3.53 10.17 30.45
C GLY A 910 5.01 10.23 30.90
N PRO A 911 5.44 11.38 31.46
CA PRO A 911 6.82 11.59 31.93
C PRO A 911 7.10 10.97 33.31
N GLY A 912 6.09 10.42 33.99
CA GLY A 912 6.24 9.78 35.29
C GLY A 912 7.10 8.51 35.24
N ARG A 913 7.44 7.95 36.41
CA ARG A 913 8.24 6.70 36.57
C ARG A 913 9.61 6.74 35.86
N GLY A 914 10.20 7.93 35.71
CA GLY A 914 11.49 8.14 35.03
C GLY A 914 11.38 8.43 33.53
N GLY A 915 10.16 8.45 32.97
CA GLY A 915 9.89 8.70 31.56
C GLY A 915 9.57 7.41 30.79
N THR A 916 8.50 7.45 29.98
CA THR A 916 8.00 6.28 29.23
C THR A 916 7.95 6.53 27.71
N CYS A 917 8.84 7.38 27.21
CA CYS A 917 8.99 7.61 25.78
C CYS A 917 9.31 6.31 25.04
N ASP A 918 8.73 6.13 23.85
CA ASP A 918 9.02 5.02 22.93
C ASP A 918 8.78 3.62 23.56
N ILE A 919 7.77 3.51 24.42
CA ILE A 919 7.48 2.29 25.19
C ILE A 919 6.53 1.31 24.47
N SER A 920 5.80 1.76 23.43
CA SER A 920 4.83 0.93 22.72
C SER A 920 5.50 -0.14 21.85
N ALA A 921 4.75 -1.18 21.46
CA ALA A 921 5.27 -2.19 20.55
C ALA A 921 5.52 -1.64 19.14
N TRP A 922 4.74 -0.64 18.71
CA TRP A 922 4.99 0.09 17.46
C TRP A 922 6.32 0.86 17.50
N ASP A 923 6.68 1.45 18.64
CA ASP A 923 7.96 2.17 18.77
C ASP A 923 9.16 1.22 18.65
N ALA A 924 9.03 -0.04 19.10
CA ALA A 924 10.04 -1.06 18.86
C ALA A 924 10.19 -1.41 17.37
N PHE A 925 9.07 -1.50 16.62
CA PHE A 925 9.13 -1.61 15.17
C PHE A 925 9.84 -0.41 14.53
N TYR A 926 9.48 0.81 14.93
CA TYR A 926 10.10 2.04 14.46
C TYR A 926 11.63 2.04 14.67
N LEU A 927 12.11 1.64 15.86
CA LEU A 927 13.53 1.52 16.15
C LEU A 927 14.22 0.41 15.36
N ALA A 928 13.53 -0.72 15.17
CA ALA A 928 14.06 -1.86 14.43
C ALA A 928 14.29 -1.54 12.94
N VAL A 929 13.48 -0.66 12.34
CA VAL A 929 13.66 -0.28 10.92
C VAL A 929 14.99 0.46 10.70
N PHE A 930 15.45 1.30 11.63
CA PHE A 930 16.79 1.90 11.53
C PHE A 930 17.89 0.85 11.54
N TRP A 931 17.81 -0.11 12.45
CA TRP A 931 18.77 -1.21 12.54
C TRP A 931 18.71 -2.14 11.34
N MET A 932 17.51 -2.39 10.80
CA MET A 932 17.33 -3.14 9.57
C MET A 932 18.01 -2.43 8.39
N LEU A 933 17.74 -1.13 8.17
CA LEU A 933 18.37 -0.36 7.09
C LEU A 933 19.89 -0.36 7.21
N ASN A 934 20.42 -0.18 8.42
CA ASN A 934 21.86 -0.23 8.68
C ASN A 934 22.45 -1.64 8.43
N THR A 935 21.78 -2.69 8.88
CA THR A 935 22.22 -4.08 8.68
C THR A 935 22.24 -4.44 7.20
N ILE A 936 21.16 -4.14 6.47
CA ILE A 936 21.11 -4.38 5.03
C ILE A 936 22.12 -3.49 4.30
N GLY A 937 22.32 -2.25 4.73
CA GLY A 937 23.38 -1.37 4.24
C GLY A 937 24.77 -2.02 4.34
N TRP A 938 25.12 -2.59 5.49
CA TRP A 938 26.38 -3.33 5.66
C TRP A 938 26.47 -4.55 4.73
N VAL A 939 25.39 -5.33 4.62
CA VAL A 939 25.32 -6.49 3.70
C VAL A 939 25.55 -6.07 2.25
N THR A 940 24.89 -4.99 1.80
CA THR A 940 24.98 -4.54 0.40
C THR A 940 26.28 -3.80 0.12
N PHE A 941 26.84 -3.04 1.08
CA PHE A 941 28.15 -2.40 0.95
C PHE A 941 29.24 -3.45 0.78
N TYR A 942 29.22 -4.49 1.62
CA TYR A 942 30.12 -5.63 1.50
C TYR A 942 30.01 -6.31 0.14
N TRP A 943 28.80 -6.71 -0.23
CA TRP A 943 28.57 -7.41 -1.48
C TRP A 943 29.07 -6.58 -2.67
N HIS A 944 28.72 -5.29 -2.71
CA HIS A 944 29.05 -4.41 -3.81
C HIS A 944 30.55 -4.13 -3.91
N TRP A 945 31.25 -3.86 -2.80
CA TRP A 945 32.68 -3.60 -2.83
C TRP A 945 33.48 -4.85 -3.23
N LYS A 946 33.09 -6.01 -2.69
CA LYS A 946 33.71 -7.30 -3.04
C LYS A 946 33.54 -7.62 -4.53
N HIS A 947 32.38 -7.34 -5.11
CA HIS A 947 32.14 -7.58 -6.54
C HIS A 947 32.81 -6.53 -7.43
N ILE A 948 32.81 -5.25 -7.09
CA ILE A 948 33.54 -4.23 -7.86
C ILE A 948 35.01 -4.59 -8.00
N THR A 949 35.67 -4.96 -6.91
CA THR A 949 37.10 -5.30 -6.93
C THR A 949 37.37 -6.58 -7.72
N LEU A 950 36.46 -7.56 -7.67
CA LEU A 950 36.49 -8.74 -8.53
C LEU A 950 36.37 -8.39 -10.01
N TRP A 951 35.37 -7.59 -10.39
CA TRP A 951 35.12 -7.19 -11.78
C TRP A 951 36.22 -6.30 -12.35
N GLN A 952 36.91 -5.53 -11.51
CA GLN A 952 38.11 -4.77 -11.89
C GLN A 952 39.37 -5.64 -12.01
N GLY A 953 39.34 -6.90 -11.57
CA GLY A 953 40.52 -7.76 -11.49
C GLY A 953 41.52 -7.36 -10.39
N ASN A 954 41.10 -6.57 -9.40
CA ASN A 954 41.95 -6.05 -8.32
C ASN A 954 41.41 -6.45 -6.93
N VAL A 955 41.28 -7.76 -6.69
CA VAL A 955 40.72 -8.32 -5.45
C VAL A 955 41.59 -7.98 -4.22
N SER A 956 42.89 -7.74 -4.40
CA SER A 956 43.79 -7.35 -3.31
C SER A 956 43.35 -6.04 -2.63
N GLN A 957 42.76 -5.10 -3.38
CA GLN A 957 42.22 -3.86 -2.80
C GLN A 957 41.19 -4.16 -1.70
N PHE A 958 40.25 -5.07 -1.94
CA PHE A 958 39.27 -5.44 -0.91
C PHE A 958 39.96 -6.19 0.23
N ASN A 959 40.79 -7.18 -0.08
CA ASN A 959 41.43 -8.02 0.93
C ASN A 959 42.32 -7.23 1.91
N GLU A 960 43.01 -6.20 1.42
CA GLU A 960 43.91 -5.37 2.23
C GLU A 960 43.19 -4.19 2.89
N SER A 961 42.25 -3.52 2.21
CA SER A 961 41.62 -2.30 2.73
C SER A 961 40.36 -2.55 3.55
N SER A 962 39.68 -3.69 3.42
CA SER A 962 38.41 -3.92 4.12
C SER A 962 38.55 -4.28 5.61
N THR A 963 39.77 -4.45 6.11
CA THR A 963 40.06 -4.82 7.50
C THR A 963 40.01 -3.65 8.49
N TYR A 964 39.92 -2.42 7.98
CA TYR A 964 39.88 -1.16 8.75
C TYR A 964 38.86 -0.18 8.12
N LEU A 965 38.20 0.67 8.91
CA LEU A 965 37.08 1.51 8.45
C LEU A 965 37.51 2.64 7.50
N MET A 966 38.73 3.16 7.62
CA MET A 966 39.24 4.15 6.67
C MET A 966 39.29 3.60 5.23
N GLY A 967 39.48 2.29 5.06
CA GLY A 967 39.45 1.66 3.74
C GLY A 967 38.04 1.67 3.15
N TRP A 968 37.01 1.33 3.94
CA TRP A 968 35.61 1.45 3.53
C TRP A 968 35.22 2.89 3.16
N LEU A 969 35.75 3.89 3.89
CA LEU A 969 35.49 5.28 3.59
C LEU A 969 36.20 5.75 2.31
N ARG A 970 37.52 5.51 2.21
CA ARG A 970 38.37 6.04 1.14
C ARG A 970 38.24 5.23 -0.16
N ASP A 971 38.41 3.92 -0.08
CA ASP A 971 38.58 3.05 -1.26
C ASP A 971 37.24 2.53 -1.78
N TYR A 972 36.20 2.54 -0.95
CA TYR A 972 34.84 2.21 -1.38
C TYR A 972 33.97 3.45 -1.59
N LEU A 973 33.62 4.18 -0.53
CA LEU A 973 32.64 5.27 -0.65
C LEU A 973 33.19 6.44 -1.47
N TRP A 974 34.37 6.97 -1.12
CA TRP A 974 34.93 8.14 -1.78
C TRP A 974 35.36 7.82 -3.23
N LEU A 975 36.19 6.78 -3.41
CA LEU A 975 36.73 6.43 -4.73
C LEU A 975 35.63 6.13 -5.75
N ASN A 976 34.61 5.36 -5.36
CA ASN A 976 33.54 4.96 -6.28
C ASN A 976 32.46 6.04 -6.49
N SER A 977 32.43 7.08 -5.64
CA SER A 977 31.54 8.23 -5.85
C SER A 977 32.02 9.17 -6.96
N SER A 978 33.28 9.05 -7.40
CA SER A 978 33.91 9.97 -8.37
C SER A 978 33.11 10.16 -9.67
N GLN A 979 32.65 9.07 -10.30
CA GLN A 979 31.86 9.14 -11.54
C GLN A 979 30.44 9.65 -11.29
N LEU A 980 29.84 9.26 -10.16
CA LEU A 980 28.51 9.71 -9.75
C LEU A 980 28.46 11.23 -9.60
N ILE A 981 29.38 11.82 -8.81
CA ILE A 981 29.37 13.26 -8.53
C ILE A 981 29.74 14.11 -9.76
N ASN A 982 30.36 13.49 -10.77
CA ASN A 982 30.66 14.10 -12.06
C ASN A 982 29.60 13.80 -13.14
N GLY A 983 28.44 13.23 -12.77
CA GLY A 983 27.31 13.07 -13.68
C GLY A 983 26.85 14.40 -14.29
N TYR A 984 27.03 15.49 -13.55
CA TYR A 984 27.02 16.86 -14.06
C TYR A 984 28.06 17.70 -13.30
N ASN A 985 28.72 18.63 -13.98
CA ASN A 985 29.73 19.53 -13.43
C ASN A 985 29.73 20.87 -14.20
N PRO A 986 30.55 21.87 -13.84
CA PRO A 986 30.57 23.16 -14.52
C PRO A 986 30.90 23.11 -16.02
N PHE A 987 31.47 22.01 -16.52
CA PHE A 987 31.88 21.84 -17.91
C PHE A 987 30.82 21.14 -18.78
N GLY A 988 29.85 20.45 -18.16
CA GLY A 988 28.82 19.71 -18.88
C GLY A 988 28.15 18.65 -18.03
N MET A 989 27.41 17.76 -18.68
CA MET A 989 26.69 16.66 -18.05
C MET A 989 26.73 15.42 -18.93
N ASN A 990 26.48 14.27 -18.34
CA ASN A 990 26.41 13.00 -19.03
C ASN A 990 25.19 12.18 -18.57
N SER A 991 25.07 10.96 -19.07
CA SER A 991 23.96 10.04 -18.78
C SER A 991 23.82 9.63 -17.30
N LEU A 992 24.82 9.91 -16.45
CA LEU A 992 24.77 9.68 -14.99
C LEU A 992 24.16 10.86 -14.21
N SER A 993 23.88 11.98 -14.87
CA SER A 993 23.34 13.20 -14.24
C SER A 993 22.06 12.97 -13.43
N VAL A 994 21.15 12.10 -13.89
CA VAL A 994 19.93 11.75 -13.13
C VAL A 994 20.26 11.06 -11.81
N TRP A 995 21.28 10.22 -11.78
CA TRP A 995 21.74 9.54 -10.57
C TRP A 995 22.46 10.51 -9.64
N ALA A 996 23.28 11.42 -10.18
CA ALA A 996 23.91 12.47 -9.39
C ALA A 996 22.87 13.36 -8.70
N TRP A 997 21.81 13.73 -9.41
CA TRP A 997 20.71 14.52 -8.85
C TRP A 997 19.91 13.71 -7.81
N MET A 998 19.58 12.45 -8.11
CA MET A 998 18.89 11.55 -7.18
C MET A 998 19.71 11.29 -5.91
N PHE A 999 21.04 11.25 -6.01
CA PHE A 999 21.94 11.09 -4.87
C PHE A 999 21.83 12.28 -3.90
N LEU A 1000 21.87 13.52 -4.41
CA LEU A 1000 21.67 14.72 -3.57
C LEU A 1000 20.23 14.82 -3.06
N PHE A 1001 19.25 14.46 -3.88
CA PHE A 1001 17.85 14.41 -3.45
C PHE A 1001 17.64 13.40 -2.31
N GLY A 1002 18.27 12.21 -2.39
CA GLY A 1002 18.28 11.22 -1.32
C GLY A 1002 18.84 11.78 -0.02
N HIS A 1003 19.97 12.50 -0.07
CA HIS A 1003 20.55 13.18 1.10
C HIS A 1003 19.61 14.24 1.69
N LEU A 1004 18.95 15.03 0.84
CA LEU A 1004 17.98 16.03 1.27
C LEU A 1004 16.79 15.39 2.00
N VAL A 1005 16.21 14.34 1.41
CA VAL A 1005 15.06 13.63 2.00
C VAL A 1005 15.48 12.95 3.31
N TRP A 1006 16.65 12.32 3.35
CA TRP A 1006 17.19 11.69 4.54
C TRP A 1006 17.38 12.71 5.68
N ALA A 1007 18.06 13.83 5.41
CA ALA A 1007 18.28 14.90 6.38
C ALA A 1007 16.96 15.57 6.82
N THR A 1008 15.98 15.69 5.92
CA THR A 1008 14.63 16.16 6.27
C THR A 1008 13.96 15.24 7.30
N GLY A 1009 14.23 13.93 7.23
CA GLY A 1009 13.80 12.99 8.26
C GLY A 1009 14.28 13.36 9.66
N PHE A 1010 15.52 13.84 9.82
CA PHE A 1010 16.11 14.20 11.11
C PHE A 1010 15.37 15.35 11.79
N MET A 1011 14.76 16.26 11.03
CA MET A 1011 13.91 17.32 11.58
C MET A 1011 12.78 16.72 12.44
N PHE A 1012 12.10 15.70 11.94
CA PHE A 1012 10.99 15.04 12.63
C PHE A 1012 11.45 14.07 13.73
N LEU A 1013 12.66 13.51 13.62
CA LEU A 1013 13.19 12.50 14.55
C LEU A 1013 13.86 13.13 15.78
N ILE A 1014 14.54 14.27 15.62
CA ILE A 1014 15.24 14.97 16.71
C ILE A 1014 14.29 15.92 17.44
N SER A 1015 13.62 16.82 16.71
CA SER A 1015 12.79 17.85 17.32
C SER A 1015 11.37 17.35 17.54
N TRP A 1016 10.86 17.49 18.76
CA TRP A 1016 9.61 16.85 19.17
C TRP A 1016 8.43 17.84 19.16
N ARG A 1017 7.22 17.28 19.21
CA ARG A 1017 5.94 17.98 18.99
C ARG A 1017 5.81 19.32 19.73
N GLY A 1018 6.24 19.40 20.99
CA GLY A 1018 6.04 20.59 21.84
C GLY A 1018 6.61 21.87 21.24
N TYR A 1019 7.86 21.82 20.74
CA TYR A 1019 8.52 22.95 20.09
C TYR A 1019 7.73 23.46 18.87
N TRP A 1020 7.30 22.53 18.00
CA TRP A 1020 6.52 22.88 16.81
C TRP A 1020 5.13 23.41 17.15
N GLN A 1021 4.52 22.91 18.22
CA GLN A 1021 3.23 23.40 18.68
C GLN A 1021 3.32 24.85 19.16
N GLU A 1022 4.32 25.20 19.97
CA GLU A 1022 4.56 26.58 20.41
C GLU A 1022 4.87 27.51 19.22
N LEU A 1023 5.70 27.06 18.28
CA LEU A 1023 5.97 27.84 17.07
C LEU A 1023 4.69 28.08 16.25
N ILE A 1024 3.87 27.04 16.04
CA ILE A 1024 2.59 27.15 15.33
C ILE A 1024 1.65 28.13 16.06
N GLU A 1025 1.66 28.18 17.39
CA GLU A 1025 0.86 29.14 18.15
C GLU A 1025 1.31 30.59 17.91
N THR A 1026 2.61 30.84 17.77
CA THR A 1026 3.10 32.19 17.40
C THR A 1026 2.70 32.58 15.97
N LEU A 1027 2.72 31.63 15.03
CA LEU A 1027 2.28 31.84 13.65
C LEU A 1027 0.76 32.08 13.58
N ALA A 1028 -0.01 31.32 14.37
CA ALA A 1028 -1.45 31.51 14.51
C ALA A 1028 -1.77 32.90 15.07
N TRP A 1029 -1.07 33.33 16.12
CA TRP A 1029 -1.18 34.69 16.67
C TRP A 1029 -0.85 35.76 15.62
N ALA A 1030 0.26 35.60 14.90
CA ALA A 1030 0.69 36.55 13.87
C ALA A 1030 -0.35 36.66 12.75
N HIS A 1031 -0.89 35.53 12.29
CA HIS A 1031 -1.93 35.46 11.27
C HIS A 1031 -3.22 36.21 11.70
N GLU A 1032 -3.67 36.03 12.94
CA GLU A 1032 -4.85 36.73 13.48
C GLU A 1032 -4.63 38.23 13.71
N ARG A 1033 -3.38 38.65 13.94
CA ARG A 1033 -3.03 40.06 14.22
C ARG A 1033 -2.60 40.84 12.98
N THR A 1034 -2.29 40.16 11.89
CA THR A 1034 -1.87 40.81 10.64
C THR A 1034 -3.10 41.35 9.90
N PRO A 1035 -3.23 42.68 9.69
CA PRO A 1035 -4.35 43.26 8.96
C PRO A 1035 -4.45 42.68 7.54
N LEU A 1036 -5.67 42.53 7.04
CA LEU A 1036 -6.01 41.87 5.76
C LEU A 1036 -5.83 40.34 5.77
N ALA A 1037 -4.81 39.80 6.43
CA ALA A 1037 -4.65 38.35 6.61
C ALA A 1037 -5.64 37.78 7.63
N ASN A 1038 -5.96 38.54 8.68
CA ASN A 1038 -6.94 38.17 9.71
C ASN A 1038 -8.40 38.04 9.21
N LEU A 1039 -8.68 38.51 8.00
CA LEU A 1039 -9.95 38.30 7.30
C LEU A 1039 -10.06 36.86 6.77
N ILE A 1040 -8.94 36.16 6.58
CA ILE A 1040 -8.86 34.77 6.18
C ILE A 1040 -8.63 33.94 7.45
N ARG A 1041 -9.51 32.99 7.76
CA ARG A 1041 -9.38 32.12 8.94
C ARG A 1041 -9.18 30.67 8.53
N TRP A 1042 -8.37 29.93 9.29
CA TRP A 1042 -8.27 28.48 9.13
C TRP A 1042 -9.59 27.81 9.53
N ARG A 1043 -9.94 26.72 8.84
CA ARG A 1043 -11.11 25.89 9.18
C ARG A 1043 -10.80 24.98 10.36
N ASP A 1044 -9.65 24.32 10.29
CA ASP A 1044 -9.12 23.48 11.36
C ASP A 1044 -7.97 24.20 12.02
N LYS A 1045 -7.91 24.17 13.35
CA LYS A 1045 -6.81 24.81 14.07
C LYS A 1045 -5.49 24.15 13.64
N PRO A 1046 -4.50 24.93 13.20
CA PRO A 1046 -3.20 24.37 12.88
C PRO A 1046 -2.60 23.78 14.15
N VAL A 1047 -2.23 22.51 14.09
CA VAL A 1047 -1.58 21.78 15.18
C VAL A 1047 -0.39 21.03 14.63
N ALA A 1048 0.62 20.84 15.48
CA ALA A 1048 1.75 19.98 15.15
C ALA A 1048 1.29 18.52 15.01
N LEU A 1049 2.01 17.75 14.18
CA LEU A 1049 1.83 16.30 14.05
C LEU A 1049 1.82 15.62 15.43
N SER A 1050 1.03 14.54 15.58
CA SER A 1050 1.12 13.73 16.79
C SER A 1050 2.51 13.08 16.92
N ILE A 1051 2.88 12.68 18.13
CA ILE A 1051 4.20 12.08 18.42
C ILE A 1051 4.45 10.84 17.54
N VAL A 1052 3.48 9.92 17.48
CA VAL A 1052 3.58 8.70 16.65
C VAL A 1052 3.62 9.04 15.16
N GLN A 1053 2.82 10.00 14.69
CA GLN A 1053 2.87 10.44 13.30
C GLN A 1053 4.22 11.06 12.93
N ALA A 1054 4.81 11.88 13.81
CA ALA A 1054 6.12 12.47 13.58
C ALA A 1054 7.22 11.39 13.48
N ARG A 1055 7.19 10.38 14.36
CA ARG A 1055 8.07 9.20 14.28
C ARG A 1055 7.92 8.48 12.94
N LEU A 1056 6.68 8.22 12.50
CA LEU A 1056 6.41 7.54 11.22
C LEU A 1056 6.86 8.36 10.02
N VAL A 1057 6.51 9.65 9.98
CA VAL A 1057 6.89 10.56 8.89
C VAL A 1057 8.41 10.72 8.84
N GLY A 1058 9.06 10.89 9.99
CA GLY A 1058 10.51 10.94 10.10
C GLY A 1058 11.18 9.66 9.61
N LEU A 1059 10.67 8.50 10.03
CA LEU A 1059 11.18 7.19 9.59
C LEU A 1059 10.97 6.97 8.09
N ALA A 1060 9.84 7.40 7.53
CA ALA A 1060 9.57 7.30 6.10
C ALA A 1060 10.56 8.14 5.28
N HIS A 1061 10.80 9.39 5.67
CA HIS A 1061 11.81 10.25 5.04
C HIS A 1061 13.23 9.66 5.19
N PHE A 1062 13.57 9.19 6.39
CA PHE A 1062 14.85 8.51 6.62
C PHE A 1062 15.01 7.31 5.69
N SER A 1063 14.00 6.44 5.58
CA SER A 1063 14.05 5.22 4.77
C SER A 1063 14.12 5.52 3.28
N VAL A 1064 13.28 6.42 2.77
CA VAL A 1064 13.28 6.81 1.34
C VAL A 1064 14.60 7.49 0.97
N GLY A 1065 15.07 8.42 1.78
CA GLY A 1065 16.34 9.10 1.57
C GLY A 1065 17.53 8.14 1.59
N TYR A 1066 17.54 7.18 2.53
CA TYR A 1066 18.57 6.14 2.62
C TYR A 1066 18.62 5.27 1.36
N ILE A 1067 17.46 4.79 0.90
CA ILE A 1067 17.35 3.93 -0.30
C ILE A 1067 17.75 4.70 -1.56
N PHE A 1068 17.27 5.93 -1.75
CA PHE A 1068 17.59 6.72 -2.94
C PHE A 1068 19.05 7.13 -3.02
N THR A 1069 19.65 7.49 -1.87
CA THR A 1069 21.09 7.75 -1.79
C THR A 1069 21.88 6.52 -2.23
N TYR A 1070 21.57 5.35 -1.68
CA TYR A 1070 22.34 4.15 -2.01
C TYR A 1070 22.05 3.62 -3.43
N ALA A 1071 20.81 3.64 -3.89
CA ALA A 1071 20.45 3.19 -5.24
C ALA A 1071 21.16 4.02 -6.32
N ALA A 1072 21.19 5.35 -6.16
CA ALA A 1072 21.90 6.23 -7.07
C ALA A 1072 23.41 5.97 -7.07
N PHE A 1073 24.01 5.80 -5.88
CA PHE A 1073 25.42 5.46 -5.76
C PHE A 1073 25.76 4.11 -6.39
N LEU A 1074 25.00 3.06 -6.07
CA LEU A 1074 25.19 1.69 -6.56
C LEU A 1074 25.16 1.66 -8.09
N ILE A 1075 24.11 2.22 -8.70
CA ILE A 1075 23.92 2.19 -10.15
C ILE A 1075 25.01 3.01 -10.82
N ALA A 1076 25.21 4.28 -10.44
CA ALA A 1076 26.15 5.16 -11.13
C ALA A 1076 27.62 4.75 -10.96
N SER A 1077 28.00 4.22 -9.80
CA SER A 1077 29.39 3.78 -9.57
C SER A 1077 29.72 2.49 -10.33
N THR A 1078 28.75 1.61 -10.55
CA THR A 1078 28.92 0.40 -11.36
C THR A 1078 28.85 0.73 -12.85
N SER A 1079 27.77 1.38 -13.30
CA SER A 1079 27.58 1.72 -14.71
C SER A 1079 28.60 2.75 -15.20
N GLY A 1080 29.12 3.63 -14.34
CA GLY A 1080 30.16 4.58 -14.72
C GLY A 1080 31.52 3.93 -15.01
N LYS A 1081 31.75 2.69 -14.53
CA LYS A 1081 32.98 1.94 -14.77
C LYS A 1081 32.83 0.87 -15.85
N PHE A 1082 31.67 0.21 -15.90
CA PHE A 1082 31.44 -0.98 -16.72
C PHE A 1082 30.30 -0.82 -17.73
N GLY A 1083 29.54 0.28 -17.65
CA GLY A 1083 28.28 0.52 -18.38
C GLY A 1083 28.45 1.15 -19.75
#